data_AF-A0AAW1R8T6-F1
#
_entry.id   AF-A0AAW1R8T6-F1
#
_cell.length_a   1.000
_cell.length_b   1.000
_cell.length_c   1.000
_cell.angle_alpha   90.00
_cell.angle_beta   90.00
_cell.angle_gamma   90.00
#
_symmetry.space_group_name_H-M   'P 1'
#
loop_
_entity.id
_entity.type
_entity.pdbx_description
1 polymer ?
#
loop_
_entity_poly.entity_id
_entity_poly.type
_entity_poly.pdbx_seq_one_letter_code
_entity_poly.pdbx_strand_id
1 'polypeptide(L)'
;MVLFRGFLGNVVGSAFVTALAGRFGLPTAVLEGLWRFQVPGPGAAAAAAQGEAQTHSSLSRDRRRQAKREIRLGGAESIYVHRIAAEHVVATAHFAQLEHLVICALLCIVNFILSQLSSSRWGALQATKSPVVPVLAVLWALYLLFQVEFTTGVAGAGDRAAMLVVGAVGGLVAAVLLWWVPAFQLGPAAGGLSQLIQHRMQSADLRAQALAADLASPVVLTACLACFAAVASALLLAAAMRTVRSLGLALHPPAWSRGYTQLGRGTAALLRASVVLPLLVSLLGVAPLAEGIFELSPPTWGLVKAGVLLVSSAVQLAAFRPLLQSYFNMTLVNWWTLKHGVTPATDQDKAQAQAAAGRMRRSAALHQALLGKVAVQALAPGLMMLACAFVVLPSSFEMLHAEAASEQHSVQLFWQSVGWFSAGHSMEVILQEESYAAVLYDDQLEKRCAYTFASKTEAGPLLRHAPPATIRLAARVLWRYHRESATQLAGGAGNAGCRFRLIESLQHHWDDLSDAKKITFAQMAAVTREYMSGAQDCFVPDAKQIAYLLSRFACNNHTICDDELHPIGVGIFPTGALLNHSSNPNAMQSFCGTQIVFRALRPIVAGEEVCISYIELAATAAEQRMSLLDSYYFDLDPRLTQAQMAVPLRRVRLATDWGPSVHFHIYATPPWPLDARDTHLTACQTADGETCLDCGVAARHLSAAGTSTCYNLPAYDDVAALQSQGGIEISCWGSRFLKDSGLAEQLATGLALLVHQLSEAKSSSAARGLASLTASLTPLDQGDIRLGSCHLWRLRLQEALLRAAVEEGRSWLVALQAARALTPLFKLAYPPVWPNLGLHLAMHAKLALHQNFVAEALQAANAALNVLQYTHPGSKSVLDDVLATKHVAADLLHPDT
;
A
#
# COMPACT_ATOMS: atom_id res chain seq x y z
N MET A 1 29.01 6.92 12.77
CA MET A 1 28.81 6.62 11.34
C MET A 1 27.50 7.14 10.75
N VAL A 2 26.33 6.89 11.37
CA VAL A 2 25.00 7.38 10.87
C VAL A 2 24.91 8.91 10.82
N LEU A 3 25.37 9.60 11.87
CA LEU A 3 25.48 11.07 11.90
C LEU A 3 26.41 11.60 10.79
N PHE A 4 27.49 10.89 10.49
CA PHE A 4 28.47 11.29 9.48
C PHE A 4 27.91 11.13 8.06
N ARG A 5 27.12 10.08 7.80
CA ARG A 5 26.40 9.87 6.54
C ARG A 5 25.28 10.90 6.32
N GLY A 6 24.51 11.23 7.36
CA GLY A 6 23.49 12.29 7.29
C GLY A 6 24.07 13.68 7.13
N PHE A 7 25.17 13.97 7.83
CA PHE A 7 25.91 15.22 7.67
C PHE A 7 26.46 15.36 6.24
N LEU A 8 27.02 14.30 5.67
CA LEU A 8 27.54 14.32 4.29
C LEU A 8 26.42 14.54 3.25
N GLY A 9 25.24 13.92 3.42
CA GLY A 9 24.08 14.16 2.57
C GLY A 9 23.56 15.60 2.64
N ASN A 10 23.52 16.17 3.86
CA ASN A 10 23.12 17.56 4.08
C ASN A 10 24.16 18.57 3.55
N VAL A 11 25.45 18.26 3.63
CA VAL A 11 26.53 19.08 3.08
C VAL A 11 26.52 19.07 1.55
N VAL A 12 26.32 17.91 0.91
CA VAL A 12 26.18 17.78 -0.55
C VAL A 12 24.91 18.49 -1.04
N GLY A 13 23.78 18.33 -0.32
CA GLY A 13 22.54 19.04 -0.61
C GLY A 13 22.68 20.57 -0.47
N SER A 14 23.36 21.04 0.58
CA SER A 14 23.65 22.46 0.79
C SER A 14 24.55 23.04 -0.31
N ALA A 15 25.59 22.32 -0.71
CA ALA A 15 26.47 22.72 -1.81
C ALA A 15 25.73 22.78 -3.15
N PHE A 16 24.86 21.80 -3.43
CA PHE A 16 24.02 21.77 -4.62
C PHE A 16 23.02 22.93 -4.66
N VAL A 17 22.31 23.19 -3.55
CA VAL A 17 21.35 24.30 -3.44
C VAL A 17 22.05 25.64 -3.58
N THR A 18 23.22 25.82 -2.97
CA THR A 18 24.01 27.06 -3.09
C THR A 18 24.47 27.28 -4.52
N ALA A 19 24.97 26.23 -5.20
CA ALA A 19 25.37 26.31 -6.60
C ALA A 19 24.18 26.61 -7.54
N LEU A 20 23.01 26.03 -7.27
CA LEU A 20 21.78 26.27 -8.03
C LEU A 20 21.27 27.71 -7.84
N ALA A 21 21.19 28.18 -6.59
CA ALA A 21 20.74 29.52 -6.26
C ALA A 21 21.65 30.61 -6.88
N GLY A 22 22.96 30.38 -6.85
CA GLY A 22 23.94 31.27 -7.50
C GLY A 22 23.83 31.25 -9.03
N ARG A 23 23.68 30.07 -9.65
CA ARG A 23 23.58 29.92 -11.12
C ARG A 23 22.34 30.60 -11.71
N PHE A 24 21.22 30.58 -10.98
CA PHE A 24 19.96 31.18 -11.43
C PHE A 24 19.72 32.60 -10.92
N GLY A 25 20.64 33.18 -10.14
CA GLY A 25 20.49 34.53 -9.59
C GLY A 25 19.21 34.68 -8.75
N LEU A 26 18.76 33.61 -8.08
CA LEU A 26 17.49 33.62 -7.35
C LEU A 26 17.42 34.74 -6.30
N PRO A 27 18.47 35.01 -5.51
CA PRO A 27 18.44 36.09 -4.51
C PRO A 27 18.27 37.49 -5.11
N THR A 28 18.86 37.77 -6.28
CA THR A 28 18.74 39.06 -6.95
C THR A 28 17.40 39.20 -7.67
N ALA A 29 16.89 38.11 -8.26
CA ALA A 29 15.62 38.07 -8.98
C ALA A 29 14.42 38.47 -8.11
N VAL A 30 14.47 38.24 -6.78
CA VAL A 30 13.37 38.60 -5.87
C VAL A 30 13.19 40.13 -5.73
N LEU A 31 14.28 40.90 -5.86
CA LEU A 31 14.28 42.35 -5.68
C LEU A 31 14.41 43.13 -6.99
N GLU A 32 14.85 42.48 -8.07
CA GLU A 32 15.05 43.11 -9.36
C GLU A 32 13.74 43.66 -9.96
N GLY A 33 13.84 44.81 -10.61
CA GLY A 33 12.72 45.41 -11.34
C GLY A 33 11.68 46.13 -10.48
N LEU A 34 11.89 46.24 -9.16
CA LEU A 34 11.13 47.15 -8.30
C LEU A 34 11.32 48.60 -8.76
N TRP A 35 10.26 49.40 -8.67
CA TRP A 35 10.31 50.83 -8.97
C TRP A 35 10.86 51.60 -7.77
N ARG A 36 12.00 52.28 -7.97
CA ARG A 36 12.59 53.23 -7.02
C ARG A 36 12.35 54.66 -7.46
N PHE A 37 12.28 55.55 -6.47
CA PHE A 37 12.11 56.98 -6.67
C PHE A 37 13.38 57.73 -6.29
N GLN A 38 13.89 58.57 -7.19
CA GLN A 38 15.12 59.33 -6.99
C GLN A 38 14.86 60.83 -7.19
N VAL A 39 15.32 61.64 -6.24
CA VAL A 39 15.27 63.11 -6.33
C VAL A 39 16.61 63.61 -6.87
N PRO A 40 16.64 64.37 -7.99
CA PRO A 40 17.88 64.87 -8.59
C PRO A 40 18.63 65.86 -7.69
N GLY A 41 19.97 65.89 -7.82
CA GLY A 41 20.85 66.87 -7.18
C GLY A 41 20.87 68.23 -7.91
N PRO A 42 21.32 69.33 -7.27
CA PRO A 42 21.31 70.68 -7.87
C PRO A 42 22.16 70.78 -9.15
N GLY A 43 23.19 69.94 -9.31
CA GLY A 43 24.02 69.85 -10.52
C GLY A 43 23.66 68.71 -11.48
N ALA A 44 22.83 67.75 -11.07
CA ALA A 44 22.48 66.58 -11.89
C ALA A 44 21.31 66.87 -12.87
N ALA A 45 20.50 67.89 -12.58
CA ALA A 45 19.44 68.35 -13.49
C ALA A 45 20.02 68.94 -14.81
N ALA A 46 21.20 69.58 -14.76
CA ALA A 46 21.89 70.10 -15.93
C ALA A 46 22.58 68.99 -16.76
N ALA A 47 23.19 67.99 -16.09
CA ALA A 47 23.82 66.85 -16.76
C ALA A 47 22.79 65.89 -17.41
N ALA A 48 21.60 65.73 -16.81
CA ALA A 48 20.50 64.97 -17.40
C ALA A 48 19.92 65.64 -18.66
N ALA A 49 19.93 66.98 -18.73
CA ALA A 49 19.53 67.75 -19.91
C ALA A 49 20.60 67.78 -21.02
N GLN A 50 21.89 67.65 -20.67
CA GLN A 50 22.99 67.64 -21.66
C GLN A 50 23.35 66.23 -22.18
N GLY A 51 23.07 65.17 -21.41
CA GLY A 51 23.24 63.77 -21.86
C GLY A 51 22.22 63.30 -22.91
N GLU A 52 21.16 64.09 -23.15
CA GLU A 52 20.10 63.83 -24.15
C GLU A 52 20.56 64.05 -25.61
N ALA A 53 21.73 64.64 -25.86
CA ALA A 53 22.20 64.90 -27.24
C ALA A 53 23.10 63.82 -27.85
N GLN A 54 23.76 62.95 -27.05
CA GLN A 54 24.82 62.06 -27.57
C GLN A 54 24.57 60.56 -27.47
N THR A 55 23.52 60.10 -26.78
CA THR A 55 23.17 58.66 -26.69
C THR A 55 21.88 58.32 -27.44
N HIS A 56 21.54 59.13 -28.46
CA HIS A 56 20.27 58.99 -29.15
C HIS A 56 20.24 58.08 -30.41
N SER A 57 21.35 57.41 -30.77
CA SER A 57 21.42 56.64 -32.04
C SER A 57 21.28 55.11 -31.95
N SER A 58 21.29 54.45 -30.77
CA SER A 58 21.39 52.97 -30.73
C SER A 58 20.40 52.19 -29.84
N LEU A 59 19.33 52.80 -29.33
CA LEU A 59 18.32 52.09 -28.51
C LEU A 59 16.93 52.12 -29.14
N SER A 60 16.29 50.95 -29.24
CA SER A 60 14.95 50.76 -29.81
C SER A 60 13.87 51.56 -29.06
N ARG A 61 12.84 52.02 -29.79
CA ARG A 61 11.74 52.87 -29.29
C ARG A 61 11.02 52.29 -28.05
N ASP A 62 10.94 50.96 -27.93
CA ASP A 62 10.26 50.30 -26.81
C ASP A 62 11.10 50.25 -25.52
N ARG A 63 12.42 50.08 -25.63
CA ARG A 63 13.33 50.17 -24.46
C ARG A 63 13.43 51.59 -23.91
N ARG A 64 13.31 52.61 -24.78
CA ARG A 64 13.21 54.02 -24.35
C ARG A 64 11.94 54.32 -23.56
N ARG A 65 10.80 53.73 -23.92
CA ARG A 65 9.53 53.89 -23.20
C ARG A 65 9.50 53.14 -21.85
N GLN A 66 10.28 52.07 -21.70
CA GLN A 66 10.30 51.24 -20.48
C GLN A 66 11.25 51.72 -19.37
N ALA A 67 12.29 52.52 -19.67
CA ALA A 67 13.39 52.75 -18.73
C ALA A 67 13.32 54.03 -17.87
N LYS A 68 12.52 55.04 -18.23
CA LYS A 68 12.38 56.28 -17.45
C LYS A 68 10.96 56.84 -17.60
N ARG A 69 10.16 56.77 -16.54
CA ARG A 69 8.91 57.54 -16.43
C ARG A 69 9.21 58.72 -15.51
N GLU A 70 9.39 59.91 -16.07
CA GLU A 70 9.44 61.13 -15.28
C GLU A 70 8.00 61.45 -14.84
N ILE A 71 7.73 61.43 -13.53
CA ILE A 71 6.43 61.86 -13.00
C ILE A 71 6.51 63.37 -12.79
N ARG A 72 6.08 64.15 -13.79
CA ARG A 72 5.98 65.61 -13.69
C ARG A 72 4.66 66.00 -13.03
N LEU A 73 4.69 66.16 -11.71
CA LEU A 73 3.63 66.84 -10.95
C LEU A 73 4.03 68.32 -10.93
N GLY A 74 3.36 69.16 -11.73
CA GLY A 74 3.78 70.51 -12.12
C GLY A 74 4.41 71.40 -11.03
N GLY A 75 5.37 72.24 -11.45
CA GLY A 75 6.07 73.24 -10.63
C GLY A 75 7.27 72.69 -9.85
N ALA A 76 8.49 73.05 -10.27
CA ALA A 76 9.83 72.87 -9.68
C ALA A 76 10.15 71.60 -8.81
N GLU A 77 11.21 70.89 -9.23
CA GLU A 77 11.75 69.58 -8.80
C GLU A 77 10.88 68.36 -9.19
N SER A 78 11.25 67.68 -10.28
CA SER A 78 10.69 66.39 -10.71
C SER A 78 11.34 65.22 -9.96
N ILE A 79 10.56 64.16 -9.74
CA ILE A 79 11.05 62.88 -9.18
C ILE A 79 11.21 61.86 -10.31
N TYR A 80 12.37 61.22 -10.39
CA TYR A 80 12.64 60.21 -11.40
C TYR A 80 12.28 58.83 -10.89
N VAL A 81 11.61 58.05 -11.73
CA VAL A 81 11.29 56.64 -11.44
C VAL A 81 12.21 55.75 -12.26
N HIS A 82 12.93 54.87 -11.55
CA HIS A 82 13.86 53.91 -12.15
C HIS A 82 13.52 52.50 -11.68
N ARG A 83 13.82 51.49 -12.50
CA ARG A 83 13.84 50.10 -12.05
C ARG A 83 15.18 49.82 -11.37
N ILE A 84 15.14 49.10 -10.24
CA ILE A 84 16.36 48.64 -9.59
C ILE A 84 16.97 47.52 -10.43
N ALA A 85 18.21 47.72 -10.88
CA ALA A 85 19.01 46.72 -11.57
C ALA A 85 19.69 45.78 -10.56
N ALA A 86 19.98 44.54 -10.96
CA ALA A 86 20.61 43.53 -10.12
C ALA A 86 21.89 44.04 -9.41
N GLU A 87 22.74 44.82 -10.09
CA GLU A 87 23.96 45.42 -9.52
C GLU A 87 23.66 46.29 -8.27
N HIS A 88 22.58 47.06 -8.33
CA HIS A 88 22.17 47.92 -7.22
C HIS A 88 21.50 47.14 -6.09
N VAL A 89 20.95 45.94 -6.38
CA VAL A 89 20.40 45.03 -5.37
C VAL A 89 21.54 44.43 -4.54
N VAL A 90 22.58 43.92 -5.20
CA VAL A 90 23.75 43.30 -4.54
C VAL A 90 24.47 44.31 -3.65
N ALA A 91 24.48 45.59 -4.04
CA ALA A 91 25.08 46.67 -3.26
C ALA A 91 24.26 47.13 -2.05
N THR A 92 23.06 46.57 -1.80
CA THR A 92 22.25 46.95 -0.63
C THR A 92 22.81 46.40 0.68
N ALA A 93 22.63 47.13 1.77
CA ALA A 93 22.99 46.63 3.08
C ALA A 93 22.12 45.41 3.42
N HIS A 94 22.76 44.38 3.99
CA HIS A 94 22.15 43.11 4.35
C HIS A 94 21.69 42.20 3.20
N PHE A 95 22.22 42.39 1.98
CA PHE A 95 21.94 41.49 0.86
C PHE A 95 22.39 40.03 1.14
N ALA A 96 23.55 39.83 1.79
CA ALA A 96 24.03 38.49 2.16
C ALA A 96 23.07 37.75 3.11
N GLN A 97 22.46 38.46 4.06
CA GLN A 97 21.47 37.88 4.97
C GLN A 97 20.18 37.49 4.23
N LEU A 98 19.78 38.27 3.21
CA LEU A 98 18.65 37.92 2.34
C LEU A 98 18.95 36.66 1.51
N GLU A 99 20.16 36.57 0.96
CA GLU A 99 20.63 35.40 0.22
C GLU A 99 20.61 34.14 1.09
N HIS A 100 21.13 34.22 2.32
CA HIS A 100 21.07 33.11 3.27
C HIS A 100 19.63 32.66 3.54
N LEU A 101 18.68 33.59 3.62
CA LEU A 101 17.28 33.28 3.88
C LEU A 101 16.62 32.53 2.71
N VAL A 102 16.92 32.93 1.47
CA VAL A 102 16.47 32.25 0.25
C VAL A 102 17.08 30.84 0.16
N ILE A 103 18.39 30.71 0.42
CA ILE A 103 19.10 29.43 0.42
C ILE A 103 18.51 28.48 1.47
N CYS A 104 18.26 28.96 2.69
CA CYS A 104 17.64 28.16 3.75
C CYS A 104 16.23 27.67 3.38
N ALA A 105 15.43 28.49 2.68
CA ALA A 105 14.11 28.08 2.19
C ALA A 105 14.21 26.92 1.18
N LEU A 106 15.11 27.06 0.20
CA LEU A 106 15.36 26.01 -0.79
C LEU A 106 15.91 24.74 -0.15
N LEU A 107 16.79 24.86 0.84
CA LEU A 107 17.33 23.73 1.57
C LEU A 107 16.24 22.96 2.31
N CYS A 108 15.27 23.65 2.92
CA CYS A 108 14.13 22.99 3.57
C CYS A 108 13.27 22.20 2.57
N ILE A 109 12.98 22.78 1.40
CA ILE A 109 12.18 22.14 0.35
C ILE A 109 12.92 20.91 -0.22
N VAL A 110 14.21 21.05 -0.54
CA VAL A 110 15.02 19.94 -1.06
C VAL A 110 15.17 18.83 -0.01
N ASN A 111 15.41 19.18 1.25
CA ASN A 111 15.48 18.20 2.35
C ASN A 111 14.17 17.42 2.47
N PHE A 112 13.02 18.11 2.38
CA PHE A 112 11.71 17.45 2.39
C PHE A 112 11.53 16.52 1.19
N ILE A 113 11.81 16.96 -0.04
CA ILE A 113 11.69 16.12 -1.25
C ILE A 113 12.58 14.88 -1.14
N LEU A 114 13.84 15.04 -0.71
CA LEU A 114 14.76 13.93 -0.51
C LEU A 114 14.29 12.97 0.59
N SER A 115 13.60 13.47 1.63
CA SER A 115 12.98 12.63 2.67
C SER A 115 11.83 11.78 2.15
N GLN A 116 11.07 12.28 1.16
CA GLN A 116 9.97 11.53 0.54
C GLN A 116 10.48 10.50 -0.48
N LEU A 117 11.57 10.82 -1.19
CA LEU A 117 12.18 9.94 -2.20
C LEU A 117 13.04 8.81 -1.60
N SER A 118 13.33 8.83 -0.30
CA SER A 118 14.24 7.85 0.33
C SER A 118 13.61 6.46 0.58
N SER A 119 12.69 6.00 -0.25
CA SER A 119 12.16 4.63 -0.20
C SER A 119 13.23 3.62 -0.68
N SER A 120 13.76 2.88 0.31
CA SER A 120 14.51 1.61 0.27
C SER A 120 15.76 1.42 -0.62
N ARG A 121 16.05 2.23 -1.65
CA ARG A 121 17.24 1.98 -2.51
C ARG A 121 18.54 2.66 -2.10
N TRP A 122 18.50 3.67 -1.23
CA TRP A 122 19.67 4.50 -0.92
C TRP A 122 19.81 4.75 0.58
N GLY A 123 20.44 3.81 1.31
CA GLY A 123 20.58 3.87 2.77
C GLY A 123 21.35 5.09 3.33
N ALA A 124 22.07 5.85 2.49
CA ALA A 124 22.69 7.12 2.89
C ALA A 124 21.69 8.28 3.03
N LEU A 125 20.52 8.19 2.38
CA LEU A 125 19.47 9.21 2.40
C LEU A 125 18.44 9.03 3.52
N GLN A 126 18.47 7.93 4.30
CA GLN A 126 17.55 7.75 5.45
C GLN A 126 17.73 8.81 6.56
N ALA A 127 18.86 9.53 6.58
CA ALA A 127 19.12 10.60 7.53
C ALA A 127 18.32 11.91 7.27
N THR A 128 17.58 12.02 6.16
CA THR A 128 16.80 13.21 5.77
C THR A 128 15.42 13.28 6.43
N LYS A 129 14.97 12.22 7.10
CA LYS A 129 13.72 12.20 7.89
C LYS A 129 13.80 13.00 9.20
N SER A 130 14.98 13.51 9.55
CA SER A 130 15.20 14.25 10.80
C SER A 130 14.65 15.69 10.74
N PRO A 131 13.92 16.17 11.75
CA PRO A 131 13.40 17.55 11.80
C PRO A 131 14.50 18.61 12.03
N VAL A 132 15.76 18.20 12.13
CA VAL A 132 16.90 19.08 12.44
C VAL A 132 17.07 20.20 11.41
N VAL A 133 16.97 19.91 10.11
CA VAL A 133 17.18 20.94 9.07
C VAL A 133 16.13 22.05 9.14
N PRO A 134 14.81 21.75 9.19
CA PRO A 134 13.79 22.77 9.42
C PRO A 134 13.94 23.53 10.75
N VAL A 135 14.27 22.85 11.86
CA VAL A 135 14.46 23.52 13.17
C VAL A 135 15.64 24.50 13.12
N LEU A 136 16.76 24.10 12.53
CA LEU A 136 17.92 24.98 12.33
C LEU A 136 17.58 26.16 11.42
N ALA A 137 16.71 25.98 10.41
CA ALA A 137 16.27 27.07 9.55
C ALA A 137 15.46 28.13 10.31
N VAL A 138 14.60 27.73 11.26
CA VAL A 138 13.89 28.68 12.15
C VAL A 138 14.87 29.46 13.03
N LEU A 139 15.82 28.77 13.67
CA LEU A 139 16.84 29.41 14.50
C LEU A 139 17.73 30.35 13.69
N TRP A 140 18.08 29.95 12.47
CA TRP A 140 18.87 30.77 11.55
C TRP A 140 18.09 32.02 11.09
N ALA A 141 16.80 31.90 10.79
CA ALA A 141 15.96 33.05 10.45
C ALA A 141 15.89 34.07 11.60
N LEU A 142 15.75 33.61 12.85
CA LEU A 142 15.78 34.46 14.03
C LEU A 142 17.16 35.11 14.23
N TYR A 143 18.25 34.37 14.02
CA TYR A 143 19.60 34.92 14.07
C TYR A 143 19.83 36.00 13.00
N LEU A 144 19.34 35.80 11.78
CA LEU A 144 19.42 36.81 10.72
C LEU A 144 18.59 38.05 11.04
N LEU A 145 17.41 37.90 11.65
CA LEU A 145 16.63 39.02 12.16
C LEU A 145 17.35 39.77 13.27
N PHE A 146 17.97 39.05 14.23
CA PHE A 146 18.78 39.64 15.28
C PHE A 146 19.95 40.46 14.70
N GLN A 147 20.69 39.88 13.74
CA GLN A 147 21.76 40.60 13.05
C GLN A 147 21.21 41.88 12.42
N VAL A 148 20.16 41.78 11.62
CA VAL A 148 19.57 42.94 10.91
C VAL A 148 19.05 44.04 11.87
N GLU A 149 18.52 43.68 13.04
CA GLU A 149 18.03 44.66 14.02
C GLU A 149 19.11 45.29 14.88
N PHE A 150 20.13 44.53 15.28
CA PHE A 150 21.12 45.00 16.24
C PHE A 150 22.43 45.48 15.60
N THR A 151 22.74 45.10 14.36
CA THR A 151 23.95 45.60 13.66
C THR A 151 23.72 46.95 12.98
N THR A 152 22.47 47.33 12.75
CA THR A 152 22.14 48.67 12.23
C THR A 152 21.87 49.57 13.43
N GLY A 153 22.74 50.54 13.71
CA GLY A 153 22.55 51.55 14.78
C GLY A 153 21.34 52.48 14.60
N VAL A 154 20.34 52.03 13.85
CA VAL A 154 19.11 52.73 13.42
C VAL A 154 17.96 52.50 14.41
N ALA A 155 18.01 51.45 15.25
CA ALA A 155 16.99 51.23 16.28
C ALA A 155 17.16 52.26 17.43
N GLY A 156 16.20 53.18 17.54
CA GLY A 156 16.14 54.14 18.64
C GLY A 156 16.07 53.43 20.00
N ALA A 157 16.43 54.12 21.08
CA ALA A 157 16.31 53.57 22.44
C ALA A 157 14.86 53.12 22.74
N GLY A 158 13.86 53.83 22.21
CA GLY A 158 12.45 53.47 22.31
C GLY A 158 12.05 52.20 21.56
N ASP A 159 12.60 51.95 20.37
CA ASP A 159 12.31 50.73 19.61
C ASP A 159 12.88 49.49 20.31
N ARG A 160 14.07 49.62 20.90
CA ARG A 160 14.69 48.56 21.71
C ARG A 160 13.91 48.28 22.99
N ALA A 161 13.38 49.32 23.64
CA ALA A 161 12.48 49.16 24.79
C ALA A 161 11.18 48.45 24.39
N ALA A 162 10.57 48.81 23.26
CA ALA A 162 9.37 48.15 22.75
C ALA A 162 9.61 46.66 22.43
N MET A 163 10.76 46.30 21.85
CA MET A 163 11.15 44.91 21.62
C MET A 163 11.24 44.11 22.93
N LEU A 164 11.83 44.68 23.98
CA LEU A 164 11.93 44.03 25.29
C LEU A 164 10.55 43.83 25.93
N VAL A 165 9.68 44.84 25.85
CA VAL A 165 8.31 44.75 26.38
C VAL A 165 7.50 43.68 25.64
N VAL A 166 7.51 43.70 24.30
CA VAL A 166 6.78 42.71 23.49
C VAL A 166 7.36 41.31 23.67
N GLY A 167 8.68 41.19 23.82
CA GLY A 167 9.31 39.91 24.18
C GLY A 167 8.84 39.39 25.53
N ALA A 168 8.83 40.24 26.56
CA ALA A 168 8.34 39.87 27.90
C ALA A 168 6.86 39.46 27.88
N VAL A 169 6.01 40.21 27.18
CA VAL A 169 4.59 39.88 27.00
C VAL A 169 4.42 38.57 26.24
N GLY A 170 5.14 38.37 25.13
CA GLY A 170 5.08 37.14 24.33
C GLY A 170 5.53 35.91 25.13
N GLY A 171 6.59 36.04 25.93
CA GLY A 171 7.04 34.99 26.84
C GLY A 171 6.04 34.67 27.94
N LEU A 172 5.43 35.68 28.55
CA LEU A 172 4.40 35.51 29.57
C LEU A 172 3.15 34.83 29.00
N VAL A 173 2.67 35.28 27.83
CA VAL A 173 1.52 34.67 27.15
C VAL A 173 1.82 33.22 26.79
N ALA A 174 3.01 32.92 26.26
CA ALA A 174 3.42 31.55 25.97
C ALA A 174 3.48 30.69 27.24
N ALA A 175 4.04 31.21 28.34
CA ALA A 175 4.08 30.51 29.62
C ALA A 175 2.68 30.22 30.16
N VAL A 176 1.75 31.19 30.10
CA VAL A 176 0.35 31.00 30.51
C VAL A 176 -0.35 29.97 29.63
N LEU A 177 -0.19 30.03 28.31
CA LEU A 177 -0.79 29.07 27.38
C LEU A 177 -0.24 27.66 27.60
N LEU A 178 1.08 27.51 27.74
CA LEU A 178 1.73 26.22 28.00
C LEU A 178 1.38 25.66 29.39
N TRP A 179 1.05 26.53 30.35
CA TRP A 179 0.55 26.14 31.67
C TRP A 179 -0.92 25.72 31.65
N TRP A 180 -1.74 26.34 30.79
CA TRP A 180 -3.16 26.03 30.61
C TRP A 180 -3.40 24.79 29.74
N VAL A 181 -2.46 24.43 28.86
CA VAL A 181 -2.48 23.13 28.18
C VAL A 181 -2.09 22.08 29.20
N PRO A 182 -2.95 21.08 29.53
CA PRO A 182 -2.65 20.12 30.57
C PRO A 182 -1.31 19.41 30.32
N ALA A 183 -0.58 19.11 31.41
CA ALA A 183 0.74 18.46 31.42
C ALA A 183 0.85 17.17 30.58
N PHE A 184 -0.29 16.62 30.15
CA PHE A 184 -0.45 15.45 29.30
C PHE A 184 0.19 15.59 27.89
N GLN A 185 0.34 16.80 27.32
CA GLN A 185 0.97 16.96 25.99
C GLN A 185 2.50 17.14 26.02
N LEU A 186 3.04 17.80 27.05
CA LEU A 186 4.49 18.01 27.21
C LEU A 186 5.17 16.84 27.94
N GLY A 187 4.45 16.06 28.74
CA GLY A 187 4.97 14.89 29.44
C GLY A 187 5.56 13.81 28.51
N PRO A 188 4.88 13.40 27.43
CA PRO A 188 5.42 12.47 26.44
C PRO A 188 6.65 13.01 25.71
N ALA A 189 6.67 14.30 25.38
CA ALA A 189 7.81 14.95 24.73
C ALA A 189 9.03 15.06 25.68
N ALA A 190 8.79 15.40 26.95
CA ALA A 190 9.78 15.42 28.02
C ALA A 190 10.37 14.01 28.28
N GLY A 191 9.52 12.99 28.37
CA GLY A 191 9.94 11.59 28.53
C GLY A 191 10.70 11.04 27.32
N GLY A 192 10.28 11.36 26.10
CA GLY A 192 11.00 10.99 24.88
C GLY A 192 12.37 11.67 24.78
N LEU A 193 12.45 12.95 25.15
CA LEU A 193 13.71 13.68 25.21
C LEU A 193 14.64 13.10 26.29
N SER A 194 14.11 12.75 27.47
CA SER A 194 14.91 12.13 28.54
C SER A 194 15.45 10.76 28.12
N GLN A 195 14.65 9.93 27.44
CA GLN A 195 15.08 8.63 26.92
C GLN A 195 16.15 8.77 25.81
N LEU A 196 15.98 9.73 24.89
CA LEU A 196 16.96 9.98 23.83
C LEU A 196 18.29 10.49 24.39
N ILE A 197 18.23 11.37 25.38
CA ILE A 197 19.39 11.87 26.12
C ILE A 197 20.08 10.71 26.85
N GLN A 198 19.33 9.88 27.59
CA GLN A 198 19.87 8.71 28.29
C GLN A 198 20.53 7.72 27.33
N HIS A 199 19.90 7.42 26.20
CA HIS A 199 20.45 6.51 25.18
C HIS A 199 21.73 7.07 24.54
N ARG A 200 21.84 8.40 24.33
CA ARG A 200 23.04 9.02 23.74
C ARG A 200 24.14 9.32 24.75
N MET A 201 23.81 9.41 26.03
CA MET A 201 24.74 9.74 27.12
C MET A 201 25.14 8.51 27.96
N GLN A 202 24.94 7.29 27.44
CA GLN A 202 25.31 6.04 28.11
C GLN A 202 26.80 5.98 28.50
N SER A 203 27.67 6.74 27.81
CA SER A 203 29.10 6.84 28.10
C SER A 203 29.52 8.05 28.93
N ALA A 204 28.57 8.87 29.41
CA ALA A 204 28.83 10.08 30.20
C ALA A 204 28.65 9.83 31.71
N ASP A 205 29.33 10.62 32.55
CA ASP A 205 29.28 10.51 34.01
C ASP A 205 27.86 10.64 34.59
N LEU A 206 27.60 9.96 35.71
CA LEU A 206 26.30 9.93 36.40
C LEU A 206 25.75 11.34 36.73
N ARG A 207 26.63 12.31 37.03
CA ARG A 207 26.24 13.72 37.23
C ARG A 207 25.74 14.39 35.95
N ALA A 208 26.34 14.09 34.80
CA ALA A 208 25.92 14.63 33.51
C ALA A 208 24.57 14.02 33.08
N GLN A 209 24.34 12.74 33.39
CA GLN A 209 23.06 12.08 33.14
C GLN A 209 21.94 12.65 34.02
N ALA A 210 22.21 12.93 35.30
CA ALA A 210 21.25 13.56 36.21
C ALA A 210 20.89 15.00 35.77
N LEU A 211 21.90 15.82 35.43
CA LEU A 211 21.68 17.19 34.93
C LEU A 211 20.87 17.20 33.63
N ALA A 212 21.09 16.22 32.75
CA ALA A 212 20.38 16.11 31.49
C ALA A 212 18.93 15.60 31.67
N ALA A 213 18.66 14.82 32.71
CA ALA A 213 17.30 14.45 33.11
C ALA A 213 16.53 15.66 33.70
N ASP A 214 17.18 16.52 34.49
CA ASP A 214 16.59 17.76 35.00
C ASP A 214 16.24 18.75 33.87
N LEU A 215 17.12 18.85 32.87
CA LEU A 215 16.91 19.65 31.66
C LEU A 215 15.73 19.15 30.80
N ALA A 216 15.41 17.86 30.87
CA ALA A 216 14.27 17.26 30.20
C ALA A 216 12.96 17.36 31.01
N SER A 217 12.98 17.99 32.19
CA SER A 217 11.77 18.17 32.98
C SER A 217 10.72 19.03 32.25
N PRO A 218 9.41 18.74 32.37
CA PRO A 218 8.36 19.52 31.73
C PRO A 218 8.40 21.01 32.09
N VAL A 219 8.81 21.34 33.32
CA VAL A 219 8.95 22.72 33.81
C VAL A 219 10.08 23.45 33.07
N VAL A 220 11.25 22.82 32.93
CA VAL A 220 12.38 23.40 32.21
C VAL A 220 12.07 23.52 30.72
N LEU A 221 11.42 22.53 30.12
CA LEU A 221 11.00 22.57 28.72
C LEU A 221 10.01 23.71 28.46
N THR A 222 9.05 23.91 29.38
CA THR A 222 8.09 25.02 29.32
C THR A 222 8.79 26.36 29.43
N ALA A 223 9.74 26.50 30.35
CA ALA A 223 10.55 27.71 30.50
C ALA A 223 11.38 28.00 29.22
N CYS A 224 12.00 26.97 28.63
CA CYS A 224 12.76 27.10 27.39
C CYS A 224 11.89 27.54 26.20
N LEU A 225 10.69 26.95 26.04
CA LEU A 225 9.75 27.32 24.98
C LEU A 225 9.18 28.73 25.19
N ALA A 226 8.89 29.13 26.43
CA ALA A 226 8.46 30.48 26.76
C ALA A 226 9.58 31.51 26.48
N CYS A 227 10.82 31.21 26.84
CA CYS A 227 11.99 32.02 26.51
C CYS A 227 12.18 32.14 24.99
N PHE A 228 12.02 31.04 24.25
CA PHE A 228 12.08 31.06 22.79
C PHE A 228 10.98 31.94 22.19
N ALA A 229 9.74 31.83 22.67
CA ALA A 229 8.63 32.68 22.26
C ALA A 229 8.87 34.16 22.57
N ALA A 230 9.51 34.47 23.71
CA ALA A 230 9.90 35.83 24.07
C ALA A 230 10.89 36.41 23.06
N VAL A 231 11.94 35.65 22.72
CA VAL A 231 12.95 36.07 21.74
C VAL A 231 12.34 36.23 20.35
N ALA A 232 11.52 35.27 19.91
CA ALA A 232 10.86 35.33 18.60
C ALA A 232 9.91 36.54 18.50
N SER A 233 9.10 36.79 19.53
CA SER A 233 8.18 37.93 19.57
C SER A 233 8.91 39.27 19.54
N ALA A 234 10.01 39.40 20.28
CA ALA A 234 10.84 40.61 20.28
C ALA A 234 11.45 40.89 18.89
N LEU A 235 12.01 39.87 18.24
CA LEU A 235 12.68 40.00 16.95
C LEU A 235 11.70 40.23 15.78
N LEU A 236 10.49 39.70 15.88
CA LEU A 236 9.45 39.87 14.85
C LEU A 236 8.72 41.22 14.93
N LEU A 237 8.80 41.94 16.06
CA LEU A 237 8.07 43.20 16.26
C LEU A 237 8.40 44.24 15.18
N ALA A 238 9.69 44.46 14.91
CA ALA A 238 10.11 45.48 13.95
C ALA A 238 9.77 45.08 12.50
N ALA A 239 9.79 43.78 12.19
CA ALA A 239 9.26 43.28 10.93
C ALA A 239 7.75 43.55 10.82
N ALA A 240 6.97 43.23 11.86
CA ALA A 240 5.54 43.44 11.90
C ALA A 240 5.15 44.92 11.74
N MET A 241 5.76 45.83 12.50
CA MET A 241 5.46 47.26 12.42
C MET A 241 5.70 47.83 11.02
N ARG A 242 6.78 47.40 10.35
CA ARG A 242 7.10 47.87 8.99
C ARG A 242 6.16 47.28 7.95
N THR A 243 5.83 45.99 8.07
CA THR A 243 4.85 45.34 7.19
C THR A 243 3.49 46.00 7.30
N VAL A 244 3.02 46.33 8.50
CA VAL A 244 1.74 47.04 8.73
C VAL A 244 1.75 48.43 8.07
N ARG A 245 2.84 49.20 8.21
CA ARG A 245 2.95 50.52 7.55
C ARG A 245 2.91 50.42 6.03
N SER A 246 3.69 49.50 5.46
CA SER A 246 3.70 49.24 4.02
C SER A 246 2.34 48.75 3.51
N LEU A 247 1.67 47.88 4.28
CA LEU A 247 0.34 47.38 3.96
C LEU A 247 -0.72 48.48 3.99
N GLY A 248 -0.69 49.34 5.01
CA GLY A 248 -1.61 50.46 5.15
C GLY A 248 -1.57 51.39 3.94
N LEU A 249 -0.36 51.75 3.48
CA LEU A 249 -0.20 52.53 2.25
C LEU A 249 -0.70 51.78 1.01
N ALA A 250 -0.41 50.49 0.90
CA ALA A 250 -0.78 49.67 -0.25
C ALA A 250 -2.30 49.55 -0.42
N LEU A 251 -3.02 49.37 0.70
CA LEU A 251 -4.48 49.19 0.72
C LEU A 251 -5.24 50.52 0.71
N HIS A 252 -4.67 51.57 1.32
CA HIS A 252 -5.28 52.88 1.45
C HIS A 252 -4.35 53.99 0.96
N PRO A 253 -4.02 54.03 -0.35
CA PRO A 253 -3.17 55.08 -0.89
C PRO A 253 -3.89 56.46 -0.85
N PRO A 254 -3.17 57.54 -0.52
CA PRO A 254 -3.68 58.91 -0.61
C PRO A 254 -4.32 59.21 -1.97
N ALA A 255 -5.39 60.01 -2.00
CA ALA A 255 -6.16 60.26 -3.22
C ALA A 255 -5.29 60.74 -4.40
N TRP A 256 -4.29 61.59 -4.14
CA TRP A 256 -3.38 62.11 -5.14
C TRP A 256 -2.40 61.05 -5.70
N SER A 257 -2.08 60.00 -4.93
CA SER A 257 -1.08 58.99 -5.32
C SER A 257 -1.69 57.78 -6.01
N ARG A 258 -3.03 57.65 -6.02
CA ARG A 258 -3.76 56.48 -6.57
C ARG A 258 -3.34 56.16 -8.01
N GLY A 259 -3.15 57.16 -8.87
CA GLY A 259 -2.71 56.95 -10.26
C GLY A 259 -1.31 56.32 -10.41
N TYR A 260 -0.52 56.26 -9.35
CA TYR A 260 0.87 55.79 -9.36
C TYR A 260 1.10 54.57 -8.45
N THR A 261 0.35 54.47 -7.35
CA THR A 261 0.57 53.47 -6.29
C THR A 261 -0.57 52.46 -6.12
N GLN A 262 -1.68 52.62 -6.86
CA GLN A 262 -2.84 51.73 -6.73
C GLN A 262 -2.51 50.32 -7.22
N LEU A 263 -2.83 49.34 -6.38
CA LEU A 263 -2.67 47.92 -6.68
C LEU A 263 -3.94 47.36 -7.36
N GLY A 264 -3.75 46.32 -8.17
CA GLY A 264 -4.87 45.55 -8.72
C GLY A 264 -5.67 44.84 -7.63
N ARG A 265 -6.95 44.54 -7.89
CA ARG A 265 -7.85 43.89 -6.93
C ARG A 265 -7.29 42.57 -6.38
N GLY A 266 -6.68 41.75 -7.23
CA GLY A 266 -6.04 40.49 -6.83
C GLY A 266 -4.84 40.69 -5.90
N THR A 267 -3.97 41.65 -6.18
CA THR A 267 -2.83 41.97 -5.31
C THR A 267 -3.28 42.54 -3.96
N ALA A 268 -4.34 43.35 -3.94
CA ALA A 268 -4.93 43.84 -2.70
C ALA A 268 -5.55 42.71 -1.86
N ALA A 269 -6.22 41.73 -2.49
CA ALA A 269 -6.73 40.54 -1.80
C ALA A 269 -5.60 39.68 -1.23
N LEU A 270 -4.52 39.47 -2.00
CA LEU A 270 -3.33 38.74 -1.56
C LEU A 270 -2.67 39.38 -0.32
N LEU A 271 -2.54 40.71 -0.32
CA LEU A 271 -2.00 41.47 0.80
C LEU A 271 -2.89 41.42 2.06
N ARG A 272 -4.22 41.27 1.91
CA ARG A 272 -5.11 41.03 3.05
C ARG A 272 -4.95 39.61 3.57
N ALA A 273 -4.84 38.63 2.67
CA ALA A 273 -4.62 37.23 3.03
C ALA A 273 -3.30 37.02 3.79
N SER A 274 -2.23 37.77 3.46
CA SER A 274 -0.94 37.69 4.16
C SER A 274 -0.98 38.18 5.62
N VAL A 275 -2.07 38.82 6.06
CA VAL A 275 -2.30 39.17 7.48
C VAL A 275 -3.26 38.20 8.14
N VAL A 276 -4.31 37.77 7.44
CA VAL A 276 -5.35 36.90 8.01
C VAL A 276 -4.85 35.47 8.21
N LEU A 277 -4.06 34.92 7.29
CA LEU A 277 -3.63 33.52 7.36
C LEU A 277 -2.70 33.21 8.55
N PRO A 278 -1.73 34.05 8.93
CA PRO A 278 -0.95 33.83 10.16
C PRO A 278 -1.81 33.85 11.44
N LEU A 279 -2.88 34.65 11.47
CA LEU A 279 -3.84 34.65 12.58
C LEU A 279 -4.60 33.33 12.64
N LEU A 280 -5.04 32.81 11.48
CA LEU A 280 -5.67 31.50 11.39
C LEU A 280 -4.74 30.37 11.84
N VAL A 281 -3.46 30.39 11.43
CA VAL A 281 -2.45 29.43 11.91
C VAL A 281 -2.30 29.48 13.43
N SER A 282 -2.32 30.68 14.01
CA SER A 282 -2.20 30.87 15.46
C SER A 282 -3.43 30.31 16.20
N LEU A 283 -4.63 30.50 15.65
CA LEU A 283 -5.88 29.95 16.21
C LEU A 283 -5.92 28.41 16.14
N LEU A 284 -5.52 27.83 15.00
CA LEU A 284 -5.46 26.37 14.80
C LEU A 284 -4.36 25.71 15.64
N GLY A 285 -3.38 26.48 16.11
CA GLY A 285 -2.31 26.01 17.00
C GLY A 285 -2.74 25.79 18.45
N VAL A 286 -3.89 26.31 18.87
CA VAL A 286 -4.38 26.20 20.25
C VAL A 286 -5.39 25.06 20.35
N ALA A 287 -4.95 23.91 20.88
CA ALA A 287 -5.73 22.67 20.96
C ALA A 287 -7.19 22.84 21.45
N PRO A 288 -7.49 23.48 22.61
CA PRO A 288 -8.86 23.60 23.09
C PRO A 288 -9.78 24.45 22.20
N LEU A 289 -9.23 25.32 21.34
CA LEU A 289 -10.00 26.18 20.44
C LEU A 289 -10.25 25.52 19.07
N ALA A 290 -9.56 24.45 18.74
CA ALA A 290 -9.48 23.97 17.36
C ALA A 290 -9.67 22.45 17.25
N GLU A 291 -9.12 21.65 18.16
CA GLU A 291 -9.29 20.19 18.18
C GLU A 291 -10.71 19.80 18.63
N GLY A 292 -11.31 20.56 19.55
CA GLY A 292 -12.69 20.33 20.02
C GLY A 292 -13.80 20.78 19.08
N ILE A 293 -13.50 21.56 18.02
CA ILE A 293 -14.51 22.09 17.08
C ILE A 293 -14.66 21.18 15.86
N PHE A 294 -13.57 20.59 15.38
CA PHE A 294 -13.56 19.86 14.11
C PHE A 294 -13.57 18.33 14.25
N GLU A 295 -13.46 17.78 15.47
CA GLU A 295 -13.50 16.34 15.76
C GLU A 295 -12.56 15.50 14.86
N LEU A 296 -11.43 16.06 14.42
CA LEU A 296 -10.48 15.40 13.52
C LEU A 296 -9.49 14.52 14.28
N SER A 297 -9.06 13.40 13.67
CA SER A 297 -8.02 12.55 14.27
C SER A 297 -6.68 13.31 14.42
N PRO A 298 -5.85 13.00 15.44
CA PRO A 298 -4.58 13.70 15.68
C PRO A 298 -3.64 13.82 14.47
N PRO A 299 -3.42 12.79 13.60
CA PRO A 299 -2.58 12.95 12.42
C PRO A 299 -3.26 13.71 11.29
N THR A 300 -4.59 13.57 11.12
CA THR A 300 -5.36 14.38 10.16
C THR A 300 -5.26 15.85 10.53
N TRP A 301 -5.35 16.15 11.82
CA TRP A 301 -5.17 17.49 12.35
C TRP A 301 -3.75 18.01 12.17
N GLY A 302 -2.74 17.15 12.33
CA GLY A 302 -1.35 17.44 11.98
C GLY A 302 -1.16 17.83 10.51
N LEU A 303 -1.82 17.12 9.57
CA LEU A 303 -1.82 17.46 8.15
C LEU A 303 -2.53 18.79 7.85
N VAL A 304 -3.65 19.07 8.51
CA VAL A 304 -4.35 20.36 8.40
C VAL A 304 -3.44 21.50 8.87
N LYS A 305 -2.79 21.37 10.03
CA LYS A 305 -1.81 22.34 10.54
C LYS A 305 -0.67 22.58 9.56
N ALA A 306 -0.08 21.51 9.01
CA ALA A 306 0.99 21.61 8.02
C ALA A 306 0.51 22.27 6.71
N GLY A 307 -0.69 21.92 6.23
CA GLY A 307 -1.30 22.50 5.03
C GLY A 307 -1.52 24.01 5.15
N VAL A 308 -2.09 24.47 6.27
CA VAL A 308 -2.32 25.91 6.50
C VAL A 308 -1.00 26.67 6.63
N LEU A 309 0.02 26.08 7.27
CA LEU A 309 1.38 26.66 7.33
C LEU A 309 2.01 26.82 5.93
N LEU A 310 1.88 25.81 5.06
CA LEU A 310 2.37 25.87 3.67
C LEU A 310 1.65 26.93 2.85
N VAL A 311 0.31 26.99 2.93
CA VAL A 311 -0.50 27.98 2.23
C VAL A 311 -0.14 29.39 2.72
N SER A 312 -0.01 29.59 4.03
CA SER A 312 0.36 30.89 4.59
C SER A 312 1.77 31.30 4.16
N SER A 313 2.75 30.37 4.17
CA SER A 313 4.10 30.63 3.63
C SER A 313 4.07 31.05 2.16
N ALA A 314 3.32 30.34 1.32
CA ALA A 314 3.19 30.66 -0.10
C ALA A 314 2.57 32.04 -0.32
N VAL A 315 1.57 32.41 0.49
CA VAL A 315 0.94 33.74 0.46
C VAL A 315 1.91 34.83 0.92
N GLN A 316 2.72 34.60 1.96
CA GLN A 316 3.77 35.54 2.37
C GLN A 316 4.81 35.76 1.26
N LEU A 317 5.23 34.69 0.59
CA LEU A 317 6.18 34.77 -0.52
C LEU A 317 5.58 35.52 -1.72
N ALA A 318 4.31 35.28 -2.05
CA ALA A 318 3.61 35.99 -3.13
C ALA A 318 3.36 37.47 -2.78
N ALA A 319 3.10 37.80 -1.52
CA ALA A 319 2.89 39.15 -1.01
C ALA A 319 4.20 39.96 -0.86
N PHE A 320 5.34 39.28 -0.80
CA PHE A 320 6.66 39.86 -0.56
C PHE A 320 7.00 41.04 -1.49
N ARG A 321 6.91 40.82 -2.81
CA ARG A 321 7.31 41.82 -3.81
C ARG A 321 6.37 43.04 -3.80
N PRO A 322 5.02 42.89 -3.75
CA PRO A 322 4.10 44.01 -3.54
C PRO A 322 4.37 44.81 -2.25
N LEU A 323 4.71 44.15 -1.14
CA LEU A 323 5.03 44.83 0.13
C LEU A 323 6.29 45.69 0.01
N LEU A 324 7.34 45.18 -0.64
CA LEU A 324 8.56 45.95 -0.89
C LEU A 324 8.33 47.10 -1.87
N GLN A 325 7.48 46.92 -2.88
CA GLN A 325 7.09 48.01 -3.75
C GLN A 325 6.35 49.11 -2.98
N SER A 326 5.47 48.74 -2.04
CA SER A 326 4.78 49.70 -1.17
C SER A 326 5.75 50.44 -0.24
N TYR A 327 6.77 49.76 0.28
CA TYR A 327 7.83 50.40 1.04
C TYR A 327 8.55 51.50 0.23
N PHE A 328 8.88 51.25 -1.04
CA PHE A 328 9.43 52.29 -1.91
C PHE A 328 8.44 53.43 -2.19
N ASN A 329 7.15 53.12 -2.32
CA ASN A 329 6.10 54.12 -2.51
C ASN A 329 6.00 55.10 -1.32
N MET A 330 6.49 54.75 -0.13
CA MET A 330 6.60 55.70 0.99
C MET A 330 7.55 56.87 0.68
N THR A 331 8.56 56.66 -0.16
CA THR A 331 9.44 57.75 -0.61
C THR A 331 8.67 58.79 -1.43
N LEU A 332 7.74 58.33 -2.27
CA LEU A 332 6.86 59.20 -3.05
C LEU A 332 5.89 59.99 -2.15
N VAL A 333 5.33 59.34 -1.13
CA VAL A 333 4.44 60.00 -0.15
C VAL A 333 5.19 61.03 0.68
N ASN A 334 6.35 60.69 1.22
CA ASN A 334 7.19 61.61 2.00
C ASN A 334 7.67 62.79 1.15
N TRP A 335 7.94 62.57 -0.14
CA TRP A 335 8.27 63.65 -1.07
C TRP A 335 7.09 64.61 -1.25
N TRP A 336 5.88 64.08 -1.42
CA TRP A 336 4.69 64.91 -1.63
C TRP A 336 4.30 65.71 -0.38
N THR A 337 4.33 65.08 0.81
CA THR A 337 3.97 65.73 2.08
C THR A 337 4.94 66.85 2.45
N LEU A 338 6.24 66.67 2.25
CA LEU A 338 7.24 67.70 2.50
C LEU A 338 7.16 68.87 1.52
N LYS A 339 6.75 68.61 0.27
CA LYS A 339 6.58 69.65 -0.77
C LYS A 339 5.33 70.50 -0.56
N HIS A 340 4.21 69.89 -0.17
CA HIS A 340 2.92 70.58 -0.02
C HIS A 340 2.64 71.04 1.42
N GLY A 341 3.46 70.63 2.39
CA GLY A 341 3.39 71.08 3.79
C GLY A 341 4.16 72.37 4.09
N VAL A 342 4.94 72.90 3.15
CA VAL A 342 5.67 74.17 3.28
C VAL A 342 5.43 75.02 2.04
N THR A 343 4.63 76.08 2.14
CA THR A 343 4.46 77.09 1.07
C THR A 343 5.51 78.19 1.24
N PRO A 344 6.48 78.37 0.33
CA PRO A 344 7.51 79.39 0.49
C PRO A 344 7.01 80.77 0.08
N ALA A 345 6.99 81.74 1.01
CA ALA A 345 6.63 83.13 0.75
C ALA A 345 7.80 84.12 0.97
N THR A 346 8.87 83.70 1.66
CA THR A 346 10.04 84.53 2.04
C THR A 346 11.38 83.88 1.69
N ASP A 347 12.49 84.63 1.71
CA ASP A 347 13.83 84.09 1.44
C ASP A 347 14.34 83.12 2.53
N GLN A 348 13.80 83.19 3.76
CA GLN A 348 13.99 82.15 4.79
C GLN A 348 13.31 80.83 4.38
N ASP A 349 12.18 80.88 3.68
CA ASP A 349 11.48 79.69 3.21
C ASP A 349 12.21 78.98 2.06
N LYS A 350 13.02 79.71 1.26
CA LYS A 350 13.90 79.10 0.24
C LYS A 350 15.03 78.30 0.90
N ALA A 351 15.62 78.79 1.99
CA ALA A 351 16.62 78.06 2.76
C ALA A 351 16.00 76.82 3.44
N GLN A 352 14.77 76.93 3.97
CA GLN A 352 14.02 75.79 4.51
C GLN A 352 13.63 74.76 3.43
N ALA A 353 13.29 75.21 2.22
CA ALA A 353 12.99 74.34 1.08
C ALA A 353 14.25 73.59 0.58
N GLN A 354 15.42 74.23 0.53
CA GLN A 354 16.69 73.55 0.24
C GLN A 354 17.07 72.54 1.34
N ALA A 355 16.85 72.89 2.61
CA ALA A 355 17.01 71.95 3.72
C ALA A 355 16.02 70.77 3.62
N ALA A 356 14.78 71.00 3.15
CA ALA A 356 13.78 69.97 2.89
C ALA A 356 14.19 69.05 1.73
N ALA A 357 14.67 69.59 0.60
CA ALA A 357 15.21 68.79 -0.51
C ALA A 357 16.42 67.94 -0.07
N GLY A 358 17.30 68.48 0.79
CA GLY A 358 18.39 67.75 1.42
C GLY A 358 17.92 66.63 2.37
N ARG A 359 16.82 66.84 3.11
CA ARG A 359 16.16 65.79 3.92
C ARG A 359 15.51 64.73 3.03
N MET A 360 14.93 65.12 1.90
CA MET A 360 14.28 64.21 0.94
C MET A 360 15.28 63.30 0.22
N ARG A 361 16.42 63.84 -0.24
CA ARG A 361 17.51 63.02 -0.81
C ARG A 361 18.07 62.05 0.21
N ARG A 362 18.26 62.50 1.47
CA ARG A 362 18.66 61.62 2.57
C ARG A 362 17.63 60.54 2.87
N SER A 363 16.34 60.87 2.86
CA SER A 363 15.25 59.91 3.01
C SER A 363 15.22 58.88 1.89
N ALA A 364 15.28 59.29 0.61
CA ALA A 364 15.28 58.37 -0.52
C ALA A 364 16.50 57.45 -0.53
N ALA A 365 17.69 58.00 -0.23
CA ALA A 365 18.92 57.23 -0.09
C ALA A 365 18.85 56.24 1.09
N LEU A 366 18.26 56.65 2.22
CA LEU A 366 18.05 55.79 3.38
C LEU A 366 17.09 54.62 3.07
N HIS A 367 15.98 54.88 2.37
CA HIS A 367 15.04 53.82 1.98
C HIS A 367 15.71 52.80 1.05
N GLN A 368 16.56 53.26 0.13
CA GLN A 368 17.33 52.38 -0.75
C GLN A 368 18.41 51.59 0.02
N ALA A 369 19.16 52.24 0.91
CA ALA A 369 20.22 51.59 1.70
C ALA A 369 19.65 50.50 2.61
N LEU A 370 18.46 50.71 3.17
CA LEU A 370 17.78 49.76 4.06
C LEU A 370 16.95 48.69 3.34
N LEU A 371 16.98 48.63 2.00
CA LEU A 371 16.18 47.67 1.23
C LEU A 371 16.44 46.22 1.65
N GLY A 372 17.71 45.80 1.76
CA GLY A 372 18.05 44.43 2.18
C GLY A 372 17.56 44.12 3.59
N LYS A 373 17.64 45.08 4.52
CA LYS A 373 17.05 44.97 5.87
C LYS A 373 15.54 44.71 5.82
N VAL A 374 14.80 45.50 5.03
CA VAL A 374 13.34 45.34 4.92
C VAL A 374 12.96 44.05 4.19
N ALA A 375 13.76 43.63 3.20
CA ALA A 375 13.60 42.36 2.52
C ALA A 375 13.77 41.17 3.46
N VAL A 376 14.80 41.15 4.31
CA VAL A 376 14.98 40.07 5.31
C VAL A 376 13.76 40.02 6.26
N GLN A 377 13.28 41.16 6.73
CA GLN A 377 12.15 41.24 7.64
C GLN A 377 10.81 40.78 7.04
N ALA A 378 10.58 41.08 5.76
CA ALA A 378 9.36 40.68 5.09
C ALA A 378 9.36 39.19 4.71
N LEU A 379 10.54 38.60 4.46
CA LEU A 379 10.65 37.20 4.00
C LEU A 379 10.84 36.20 5.16
N ALA A 380 11.49 36.59 6.26
CA ALA A 380 11.79 35.72 7.39
C ALA A 380 10.55 35.00 7.99
N PRO A 381 9.39 35.67 8.20
CA PRO A 381 8.20 34.99 8.70
C PRO A 381 7.72 33.86 7.76
N GLY A 382 7.79 34.08 6.45
CA GLY A 382 7.41 33.06 5.46
C GLY A 382 8.31 31.81 5.54
N LEU A 383 9.64 32.00 5.68
CA LEU A 383 10.57 30.90 5.90
C LEU A 383 10.28 30.15 7.20
N MET A 384 10.02 30.86 8.30
CA MET A 384 9.71 30.23 9.58
C MET A 384 8.47 29.34 9.48
N MET A 385 7.41 29.81 8.80
CA MET A 385 6.19 29.03 8.59
C MET A 385 6.42 27.80 7.69
N LEU A 386 7.20 27.94 6.63
CA LEU A 386 7.62 26.85 5.76
C LEU A 386 8.39 25.77 6.55
N ALA A 387 9.35 26.20 7.36
CA ALA A 387 10.15 25.30 8.18
C ALA A 387 9.30 24.59 9.22
N CYS A 388 8.40 25.30 9.92
CA CYS A 388 7.45 24.69 10.85
C CYS A 388 6.53 23.66 10.17
N ALA A 389 6.07 23.91 8.93
CA ALA A 389 5.28 22.94 8.18
C ALA A 389 6.05 21.63 7.96
N PHE A 390 7.33 21.73 7.58
CA PHE A 390 8.18 20.56 7.36
C PHE A 390 8.67 19.86 8.65
N VAL A 391 8.48 20.46 9.83
CA VAL A 391 8.61 19.74 11.11
C VAL A 391 7.38 18.86 11.35
N VAL A 392 6.18 19.39 11.12
CA VAL A 392 4.91 18.71 11.45
C VAL A 392 4.56 17.62 10.42
N LEU A 393 4.82 17.89 9.14
CA LEU A 393 4.34 17.08 8.02
C LEU A 393 4.87 15.63 8.02
N PRO A 394 6.18 15.33 8.25
CA PRO A 394 6.68 13.95 8.27
C PRO A 394 6.11 13.13 9.42
N SER A 395 6.03 13.71 10.62
CA SER A 395 5.45 13.03 11.79
C SER A 395 3.96 12.75 11.62
N SER A 396 3.23 13.65 10.95
CA SER A 396 1.80 13.47 10.66
C SER A 396 1.58 12.36 9.62
N PHE A 397 2.44 12.27 8.60
CA PHE A 397 2.39 11.15 7.66
C PHE A 397 2.74 9.83 8.35
N GLU A 398 3.80 9.76 9.15
CA GLU A 398 4.18 8.53 9.84
C GLU A 398 3.10 8.08 10.85
N MET A 399 2.48 9.02 11.56
CA MET A 399 1.35 8.73 12.45
C MET A 399 0.08 8.37 11.67
N LEU A 400 -0.16 8.90 10.47
CA LEU A 400 -1.29 8.48 9.62
C LEU A 400 -1.07 7.08 9.04
N HIS A 401 0.18 6.72 8.69
CA HIS A 401 0.55 5.37 8.28
C HIS A 401 0.52 4.39 9.46
N ALA A 402 0.86 4.85 10.68
CA ALA A 402 0.78 4.08 11.91
C ALA A 402 -0.64 3.98 12.48
N GLU A 403 -1.50 4.99 12.31
CA GLU A 403 -2.95 4.90 12.54
C GLU A 403 -3.55 3.97 11.51
N ALA A 404 -3.21 4.07 10.23
CA ALA A 404 -3.61 3.08 9.23
C ALA A 404 -3.15 1.65 9.59
N ALA A 405 -1.97 1.48 10.20
CA ALA A 405 -1.44 0.18 10.64
C ALA A 405 -1.95 -0.30 12.02
N SER A 406 -2.34 0.60 12.93
CA SER A 406 -2.79 0.29 14.30
C SER A 406 -4.32 0.28 14.43
N GLU A 407 -5.04 1.06 13.62
CA GLU A 407 -6.43 0.78 13.28
C GLU A 407 -6.47 -0.60 12.65
N GLN A 408 -5.63 -0.94 11.67
CA GLN A 408 -5.56 -2.32 11.13
C GLN A 408 -5.35 -3.43 12.18
N HIS A 409 -4.77 -3.16 13.37
CA HIS A 409 -4.54 -4.19 14.40
C HIS A 409 -5.62 -4.21 15.50
N SER A 410 -6.11 -3.02 15.91
CA SER A 410 -7.16 -2.86 16.93
C SER A 410 -8.56 -3.09 16.34
N VAL A 411 -8.75 -2.70 15.08
CA VAL A 411 -9.90 -3.04 14.24
C VAL A 411 -9.87 -4.54 13.92
N GLN A 412 -8.70 -5.18 13.75
CA GLN A 412 -8.67 -6.62 13.55
C GLN A 412 -9.12 -7.42 14.79
N LEU A 413 -8.89 -6.93 16.00
CA LEU A 413 -9.37 -7.55 17.24
C LEU A 413 -10.84 -7.19 17.59
N PHE A 414 -11.29 -5.97 17.31
CA PHE A 414 -12.68 -5.54 17.53
C PHE A 414 -13.62 -5.99 16.38
N TRP A 415 -13.16 -6.12 15.15
CA TRP A 415 -14.01 -6.51 14.01
C TRP A 415 -14.01 -8.03 13.78
N GLN A 416 -13.08 -8.77 14.39
CA GLN A 416 -13.24 -10.22 14.62
C GLN A 416 -14.38 -10.52 15.60
N SER A 417 -14.76 -9.58 16.48
CA SER A 417 -15.88 -9.77 17.41
C SER A 417 -17.21 -9.19 16.91
N VAL A 418 -17.23 -8.30 15.90
CA VAL A 418 -18.49 -7.66 15.44
C VAL A 418 -18.79 -7.78 13.92
N GLY A 419 -17.96 -8.46 13.12
CA GLY A 419 -18.39 -9.05 11.84
C GLY A 419 -18.82 -8.11 10.69
N TRP A 420 -18.42 -6.84 10.69
CA TRP A 420 -18.90 -5.82 9.73
C TRP A 420 -17.75 -5.11 8.98
N PHE A 421 -17.14 -5.76 7.98
CA PHE A 421 -16.50 -5.02 6.87
C PHE A 421 -16.66 -5.82 5.57
N SER A 422 -17.65 -5.43 4.77
CA SER A 422 -17.73 -5.75 3.35
C SER A 422 -17.45 -4.49 2.53
N ALA A 423 -16.65 -4.68 1.47
CA ALA A 423 -16.38 -3.80 0.33
C ALA A 423 -15.34 -2.66 0.48
N GLY A 424 -14.27 -2.77 -0.31
CA GLY A 424 -13.46 -1.62 -0.70
C GLY A 424 -12.07 -1.87 -1.30
N HIS A 425 -11.59 -3.11 -1.43
CA HIS A 425 -10.35 -3.39 -2.17
C HIS A 425 -10.61 -4.49 -3.18
N SER A 426 -10.70 -4.15 -4.47
CA SER A 426 -10.60 -5.15 -5.52
C SER A 426 -9.23 -5.81 -5.40
N MET A 427 -9.17 -7.08 -5.03
CA MET A 427 -7.97 -7.88 -5.21
C MET A 427 -7.62 -7.84 -6.70
N GLU A 428 -6.50 -7.18 -7.04
CA GLU A 428 -6.13 -6.87 -8.40
C GLU A 428 -6.01 -8.15 -9.24
N VAL A 429 -6.49 -8.06 -10.48
CA VAL A 429 -6.30 -9.11 -11.47
C VAL A 429 -4.84 -9.08 -11.91
N ILE A 430 -4.13 -10.17 -11.66
CA ILE A 430 -2.71 -10.31 -12.00
C ILE A 430 -2.55 -10.63 -13.48
N LEU A 431 -3.37 -11.57 -13.97
CA LEU A 431 -3.30 -12.09 -15.33
C LEU A 431 -4.70 -12.54 -15.77
N GLN A 432 -5.06 -12.21 -17.01
CA GLN A 432 -6.19 -12.81 -17.71
C GLN A 432 -5.70 -13.39 -19.02
N GLU A 433 -6.10 -14.63 -19.30
CA GLU A 433 -5.73 -15.28 -20.56
C GLU A 433 -6.93 -16.02 -21.15
N GLU A 434 -7.24 -15.73 -22.41
CA GLU A 434 -8.14 -16.59 -23.20
C GLU A 434 -7.46 -17.91 -23.52
N SER A 435 -8.19 -19.02 -23.38
CA SER A 435 -7.68 -20.35 -23.73
C SER A 435 -7.12 -20.37 -25.16
N TYR A 436 -5.96 -21.00 -25.34
CA TYR A 436 -5.49 -21.30 -26.70
C TYR A 436 -6.39 -22.37 -27.33
N ALA A 437 -6.80 -23.36 -26.54
CA ALA A 437 -7.90 -24.25 -26.86
C ALA A 437 -8.55 -24.73 -25.57
N ALA A 438 -9.84 -25.03 -25.63
CA ALA A 438 -10.60 -25.63 -24.56
C ALA A 438 -11.54 -26.70 -25.10
N VAL A 439 -11.92 -27.66 -24.28
CA VAL A 439 -12.97 -28.66 -24.51
C VAL A 439 -13.90 -28.61 -23.32
N LEU A 440 -15.18 -28.33 -23.57
CA LEU A 440 -16.21 -28.37 -22.54
C LEU A 440 -16.91 -29.73 -22.55
N TYR A 441 -17.43 -30.16 -21.41
CA TYR A 441 -18.09 -31.47 -21.28
C TYR A 441 -19.56 -31.44 -21.74
N ASP A 442 -20.20 -30.27 -21.74
CA ASP A 442 -21.58 -30.08 -22.19
C ASP A 442 -21.65 -29.71 -23.69
N ASP A 443 -22.38 -30.49 -24.48
CA ASP A 443 -22.58 -30.31 -25.93
C ASP A 443 -23.17 -28.94 -26.31
N GLN A 444 -24.00 -28.33 -25.47
CA GLN A 444 -24.59 -26.99 -25.70
C GLN A 444 -23.61 -25.88 -25.36
N LEU A 445 -22.81 -26.05 -24.32
CA LEU A 445 -21.71 -25.13 -24.02
C LEU A 445 -20.62 -25.20 -25.09
N GLU A 446 -20.34 -26.40 -25.59
CA GLU A 446 -19.35 -26.65 -26.66
C GLU A 446 -19.71 -25.84 -27.92
N LYS A 447 -20.99 -25.81 -28.33
CA LYS A 447 -21.50 -25.01 -29.48
C LYS A 447 -21.28 -23.50 -29.36
N ARG A 448 -21.09 -22.97 -28.13
CA ARG A 448 -20.94 -21.52 -27.88
C ARG A 448 -19.48 -21.06 -27.86
N CYS A 449 -18.52 -21.98 -27.79
CA CYS A 449 -17.10 -21.63 -27.90
C CYS A 449 -16.76 -21.23 -29.34
N ALA A 450 -16.09 -20.08 -29.53
CA ALA A 450 -15.79 -19.43 -30.82
C ALA A 450 -14.87 -20.20 -31.79
N TYR A 451 -14.64 -21.50 -31.56
CA TYR A 451 -13.86 -22.37 -32.42
C TYR A 451 -14.44 -23.80 -32.47
N THR A 452 -15.76 -23.93 -32.36
CA THR A 452 -16.42 -25.17 -32.75
C THR A 452 -16.27 -25.36 -34.25
N PHE A 453 -15.48 -26.36 -34.64
CA PHE A 453 -15.81 -27.05 -35.89
C PHE A 453 -17.24 -27.60 -35.75
N ALA A 454 -17.98 -27.45 -36.84
CA ALA A 454 -19.40 -27.66 -36.92
C ALA A 454 -19.78 -29.12 -36.63
N SER A 455 -20.35 -29.36 -35.45
CA SER A 455 -21.23 -30.49 -35.17
C SER A 455 -20.64 -31.90 -35.34
N LYS A 456 -21.41 -32.92 -34.95
CA LYS A 456 -21.07 -34.36 -35.05
C LYS A 456 -20.82 -34.86 -36.49
N THR A 457 -20.85 -34.01 -37.52
CA THR A 457 -20.90 -34.41 -38.93
C THR A 457 -19.55 -34.62 -39.61
N GLU A 458 -18.41 -34.32 -38.97
CA GLU A 458 -17.07 -34.50 -39.57
C GLU A 458 -16.12 -35.37 -38.73
N ALA A 459 -16.62 -36.03 -37.69
CA ALA A 459 -15.92 -37.21 -37.18
C ALA A 459 -16.13 -38.32 -38.23
N GLY A 460 -15.05 -38.79 -38.84
CA GLY A 460 -15.13 -39.93 -39.76
C GLY A 460 -15.93 -41.10 -39.14
N PRO A 461 -16.52 -41.99 -39.96
CA PRO A 461 -17.50 -43.00 -39.55
C PRO A 461 -17.02 -44.04 -38.50
N LEU A 462 -15.78 -43.93 -38.02
CA LEU A 462 -15.07 -44.91 -37.18
C LEU A 462 -15.26 -44.72 -35.67
N LEU A 463 -15.51 -43.50 -35.17
CA LEU A 463 -15.64 -43.27 -33.72
C LEU A 463 -17.12 -43.23 -33.29
N ARG A 464 -17.65 -44.39 -32.86
CA ARG A 464 -19.01 -44.51 -32.29
C ARG A 464 -19.22 -43.68 -31.01
N HIS A 465 -18.14 -43.34 -30.31
CA HIS A 465 -18.14 -42.56 -29.08
C HIS A 465 -17.13 -41.42 -29.15
N ALA A 466 -17.43 -40.29 -28.52
CA ALA A 466 -16.50 -39.16 -28.45
C ALA A 466 -15.24 -39.57 -27.66
N PRO A 467 -14.03 -39.28 -28.15
CA PRO A 467 -12.81 -39.60 -27.44
C PRO A 467 -12.66 -38.74 -26.15
N PRO A 468 -11.81 -39.17 -25.19
CA PRO A 468 -11.50 -38.41 -23.98
C PRO A 468 -11.18 -36.94 -24.25
N ALA A 469 -11.54 -36.06 -23.31
CA ALA A 469 -11.40 -34.61 -23.49
C ALA A 469 -9.96 -34.16 -23.81
N THR A 470 -8.95 -34.81 -23.23
CA THR A 470 -7.53 -34.54 -23.51
C THR A 470 -7.15 -34.83 -24.97
N ILE A 471 -7.73 -35.88 -25.58
CA ILE A 471 -7.54 -36.21 -27.01
C ILE A 471 -8.20 -35.16 -27.90
N ARG A 472 -9.45 -34.79 -27.56
CA ARG A 472 -10.17 -33.72 -28.27
C ARG A 472 -9.42 -32.38 -28.18
N LEU A 473 -8.82 -32.08 -27.03
CA LEU A 473 -8.03 -30.88 -26.82
C LEU A 473 -6.76 -30.90 -27.68
N ALA A 474 -6.06 -32.02 -27.77
CA ALA A 474 -4.87 -32.18 -28.62
C ALA A 474 -5.21 -31.92 -30.10
N ALA A 475 -6.29 -32.53 -30.59
CA ALA A 475 -6.77 -32.28 -31.94
C ALA A 475 -7.09 -30.78 -32.16
N ARG A 476 -7.81 -30.13 -31.23
CA ARG A 476 -8.12 -28.69 -31.32
C ARG A 476 -6.87 -27.80 -31.36
N VAL A 477 -5.87 -28.09 -30.53
CA VAL A 477 -4.60 -27.34 -30.49
C VAL A 477 -3.86 -27.46 -31.82
N LEU A 478 -3.75 -28.68 -32.36
CA LEU A 478 -3.04 -28.96 -33.60
C LEU A 478 -3.75 -28.39 -34.83
N TRP A 479 -5.08 -28.50 -34.89
CA TRP A 479 -5.88 -27.88 -35.96
C TRP A 479 -5.75 -26.36 -35.94
N ARG A 480 -5.86 -25.74 -34.75
CA ARG A 480 -5.69 -24.29 -34.60
C ARG A 480 -4.31 -23.85 -35.09
N TYR A 481 -3.26 -24.55 -34.66
CA TYR A 481 -1.88 -24.28 -35.09
C TYR A 481 -1.73 -24.34 -36.61
N HIS A 482 -2.26 -25.38 -37.25
CA HIS A 482 -2.15 -25.53 -38.69
C HIS A 482 -2.87 -24.41 -39.46
N ARG A 483 -4.11 -24.10 -39.08
CA ARG A 483 -4.91 -23.02 -39.69
C ARG A 483 -4.23 -21.66 -39.54
N GLU A 484 -3.72 -21.37 -38.36
CA GLU A 484 -3.02 -20.11 -38.08
C GLU A 484 -1.69 -20.03 -38.85
N SER A 485 -0.96 -21.14 -38.98
CA SER A 485 0.28 -21.22 -39.77
C SER A 485 0.03 -20.99 -41.27
N ALA A 486 -1.05 -21.57 -41.82
CA ALA A 486 -1.46 -21.33 -43.20
C ALA A 486 -1.83 -19.87 -43.46
N THR A 487 -2.47 -19.21 -42.48
CA THR A 487 -2.87 -17.79 -42.57
C THR A 487 -1.66 -16.84 -42.50
N GLN A 488 -0.63 -17.17 -41.70
CA GLN A 488 0.63 -16.41 -41.65
C GLN A 488 1.41 -16.51 -42.97
N LEU A 489 1.46 -17.70 -43.58
CA LEU A 489 2.07 -17.90 -44.90
C LEU A 489 1.35 -17.12 -46.02
N ALA A 490 0.05 -16.84 -45.85
CA ALA A 490 -0.76 -16.03 -46.75
C ALA A 490 -0.65 -14.50 -46.51
N GLY A 491 0.32 -14.03 -45.71
CA GLY A 491 0.60 -12.59 -45.51
C GLY A 491 -0.23 -11.90 -44.41
N GLY A 492 -0.96 -12.64 -43.59
CA GLY A 492 -1.72 -12.10 -42.46
C GLY A 492 -0.85 -11.78 -41.23
N ALA A 493 -1.00 -10.59 -40.66
CA ALA A 493 -0.36 -10.18 -39.40
C ALA A 493 -1.00 -10.86 -38.17
N GLY A 494 -0.70 -12.14 -37.94
CA GLY A 494 -1.19 -12.90 -36.78
C GLY A 494 -0.09 -13.23 -35.78
N ASN A 495 -0.33 -13.00 -34.48
CA ASN A 495 0.55 -13.40 -33.35
C ASN A 495 0.48 -14.92 -33.00
N ALA A 496 -0.19 -15.72 -33.82
CA ALA A 496 -0.54 -17.10 -33.53
C ALA A 496 0.65 -18.06 -33.40
N GLY A 497 1.61 -17.98 -34.32
CA GLY A 497 2.84 -18.78 -34.25
C GLY A 497 3.66 -18.55 -32.97
N CYS A 498 3.50 -17.39 -32.31
CA CYS A 498 4.16 -17.10 -31.04
C CYS A 498 3.48 -17.80 -29.84
N ARG A 499 2.16 -17.97 -29.83
CA ARG A 499 1.45 -18.62 -28.72
C ARG A 499 1.59 -20.15 -28.74
N PHE A 500 1.61 -20.77 -29.92
CA PHE A 500 1.89 -22.21 -30.01
C PHE A 500 3.31 -22.55 -29.53
N ARG A 501 4.31 -21.71 -29.83
CA ARG A 501 5.68 -21.88 -29.30
C ARG A 501 5.74 -21.88 -27.78
N LEU A 502 4.88 -21.11 -27.11
CA LEU A 502 4.77 -21.18 -25.65
C LEU A 502 4.31 -22.57 -25.21
N ILE A 503 3.32 -23.15 -25.89
CA ILE A 503 2.88 -24.55 -25.63
C ILE A 503 4.03 -25.52 -25.86
N GLU A 504 4.79 -25.38 -26.95
CA GLU A 504 5.96 -26.24 -27.22
C GLU A 504 7.04 -26.13 -26.13
N SER A 505 7.18 -24.96 -25.50
CA SER A 505 8.11 -24.72 -24.39
C SER A 505 7.63 -25.23 -23.03
N LEU A 506 6.36 -25.63 -22.90
CA LEU A 506 5.84 -26.17 -21.64
C LEU A 506 6.51 -27.50 -21.29
N GLN A 507 6.73 -27.70 -20.00
CA GLN A 507 7.38 -28.87 -19.44
C GLN A 507 6.52 -30.13 -19.68
N HIS A 508 7.15 -31.22 -20.11
CA HIS A 508 6.45 -32.48 -20.45
C HIS A 508 6.90 -33.70 -19.65
N HIS A 509 8.00 -33.60 -18.88
CA HIS A 509 8.52 -34.68 -18.02
C HIS A 509 8.71 -36.03 -18.71
N TRP A 510 8.92 -36.05 -20.03
CA TRP A 510 8.88 -37.30 -20.81
C TRP A 510 9.93 -38.31 -20.33
N ASP A 511 11.10 -37.81 -19.96
CA ASP A 511 12.20 -38.63 -19.48
C ASP A 511 11.93 -39.21 -18.08
N ASP A 512 11.15 -38.50 -17.26
CA ASP A 512 10.72 -38.91 -15.92
C ASP A 512 9.50 -39.87 -15.94
N LEU A 513 8.82 -40.01 -17.08
CA LEU A 513 7.65 -40.89 -17.21
C LEU A 513 8.05 -42.37 -17.14
N SER A 514 7.26 -43.14 -16.37
CA SER A 514 7.27 -44.61 -16.45
C SER A 514 6.90 -45.11 -17.86
N ASP A 515 7.37 -46.30 -18.21
CA ASP A 515 7.06 -46.93 -19.50
C ASP A 515 5.55 -47.12 -19.70
N ALA A 516 4.80 -47.42 -18.63
CA ALA A 516 3.34 -47.52 -18.67
C ALA A 516 2.67 -46.18 -19.05
N LYS A 517 3.13 -45.05 -18.47
CA LYS A 517 2.63 -43.71 -18.84
C LYS A 517 3.02 -43.35 -20.28
N LYS A 518 4.25 -43.68 -20.73
CA LYS A 518 4.70 -43.48 -22.13
C LYS A 518 3.85 -44.26 -23.13
N ILE A 519 3.54 -45.53 -22.86
CA ILE A 519 2.67 -46.38 -23.68
C ILE A 519 1.26 -45.77 -23.74
N THR A 520 0.73 -45.30 -22.61
CA THR A 520 -0.59 -44.64 -22.55
C THR A 520 -0.63 -43.41 -23.47
N PHE A 521 0.37 -42.53 -23.42
CA PHE A 521 0.42 -41.37 -24.32
C PHE A 521 0.59 -41.76 -25.80
N ALA A 522 1.35 -42.81 -26.10
CA ALA A 522 1.46 -43.32 -27.47
C ALA A 522 0.13 -43.86 -28.01
N GLN A 523 -0.63 -44.58 -27.18
CA GLN A 523 -1.99 -45.05 -27.53
C GLN A 523 -2.95 -43.88 -27.74
N MET A 524 -2.96 -42.90 -26.83
CA MET A 524 -3.75 -41.69 -26.97
C MET A 524 -3.37 -40.91 -28.24
N ALA A 525 -2.08 -40.87 -28.60
CA ALA A 525 -1.61 -40.24 -29.82
C ALA A 525 -2.14 -40.93 -31.08
N ALA A 526 -2.16 -42.28 -31.11
CA ALA A 526 -2.75 -43.02 -32.22
C ALA A 526 -4.25 -42.69 -32.39
N VAL A 527 -5.01 -42.68 -31.29
CA VAL A 527 -6.44 -42.31 -31.31
C VAL A 527 -6.64 -40.86 -31.74
N THR A 528 -5.76 -39.95 -31.33
CA THR A 528 -5.80 -38.53 -31.76
C THR A 528 -5.59 -38.41 -33.27
N ARG A 529 -4.63 -39.16 -33.84
CA ARG A 529 -4.39 -39.16 -35.30
C ARG A 529 -5.58 -39.68 -36.07
N GLU A 530 -6.18 -40.77 -35.61
CA GLU A 530 -7.38 -41.34 -36.23
C GLU A 530 -8.55 -40.34 -36.14
N TYR A 531 -8.77 -39.72 -34.97
CA TYR A 531 -9.79 -38.69 -34.80
C TYR A 531 -9.58 -37.49 -35.73
N MET A 532 -8.33 -37.06 -35.93
CA MET A 532 -8.00 -35.97 -36.85
C MET A 532 -8.20 -36.36 -38.32
N SER A 533 -7.87 -37.59 -38.70
CA SER A 533 -7.94 -38.08 -40.09
C SER A 533 -9.35 -38.10 -40.70
N GLY A 534 -10.39 -37.97 -39.88
CA GLY A 534 -11.78 -37.85 -40.34
C GLY A 534 -12.13 -36.50 -40.97
N ALA A 535 -11.32 -35.45 -40.74
CA ALA A 535 -11.53 -34.12 -41.29
C ALA A 535 -10.82 -33.96 -42.65
N GLN A 536 -11.54 -33.49 -43.68
CA GLN A 536 -10.95 -33.18 -44.99
C GLN A 536 -9.88 -32.08 -44.88
N ASP A 537 -8.78 -32.21 -45.64
CA ASP A 537 -7.68 -31.25 -45.73
C ASP A 537 -6.91 -30.93 -44.42
N CYS A 538 -6.83 -31.87 -43.46
CA CYS A 538 -6.05 -31.68 -42.24
C CYS A 538 -4.62 -32.28 -42.31
N PHE A 539 -3.62 -31.49 -41.92
CA PHE A 539 -2.29 -32.01 -41.61
C PHE A 539 -2.35 -32.81 -40.29
N VAL A 540 -1.99 -34.09 -40.34
CA VAL A 540 -1.92 -34.96 -39.15
C VAL A 540 -0.45 -35.13 -38.75
N PRO A 541 -0.02 -34.59 -37.59
CA PRO A 541 1.36 -34.71 -37.11
C PRO A 541 1.77 -36.16 -36.81
N ASP A 542 3.08 -36.36 -36.60
CA ASP A 542 3.61 -37.67 -36.23
C ASP A 542 3.12 -38.09 -34.82
N ALA A 543 2.94 -39.39 -34.61
CA ALA A 543 2.45 -39.94 -33.34
C ALA A 543 3.36 -39.56 -32.17
N LYS A 544 4.69 -39.47 -32.40
CA LYS A 544 5.65 -39.03 -31.38
C LYS A 544 5.39 -37.58 -30.94
N GLN A 545 5.15 -36.68 -31.90
CA GLN A 545 4.87 -35.27 -31.61
C GLN A 545 3.59 -35.11 -30.80
N ILE A 546 2.56 -35.90 -31.13
CA ILE A 546 1.29 -35.89 -30.40
C ILE A 546 1.47 -36.47 -28.99
N ALA A 547 2.25 -37.53 -28.82
CA ALA A 547 2.55 -38.07 -27.50
C ALA A 547 3.30 -37.06 -26.60
N TYR A 548 4.24 -36.30 -27.17
CA TYR A 548 4.87 -35.19 -26.46
C TYR A 548 3.91 -34.05 -26.13
N LEU A 549 2.93 -33.76 -26.99
CA LEU A 549 1.91 -32.76 -26.69
C LEU A 549 0.99 -33.23 -25.55
N LEU A 550 0.59 -34.50 -25.57
CA LEU A 550 -0.25 -35.10 -24.53
C LEU A 550 0.44 -35.17 -23.17
N SER A 551 1.75 -35.42 -23.14
CA SER A 551 2.52 -35.38 -21.89
C SER A 551 2.65 -33.96 -21.32
N ARG A 552 2.74 -32.91 -22.17
CA ARG A 552 2.62 -31.51 -21.70
C ARG A 552 1.27 -31.26 -21.04
N PHE A 553 0.20 -31.70 -21.68
CA PHE A 553 -1.16 -31.51 -21.16
C PHE A 553 -1.38 -32.14 -19.79
N ALA A 554 -0.69 -33.25 -19.48
CA ALA A 554 -0.80 -33.90 -18.18
C ALA A 554 -0.38 -32.99 -17.02
N CYS A 555 0.53 -32.03 -17.24
CA CYS A 555 1.06 -31.16 -16.18
C CYS A 555 0.62 -29.69 -16.31
N ASN A 556 0.14 -29.26 -17.48
CA ASN A 556 -0.06 -27.84 -17.78
C ASN A 556 -1.49 -27.46 -18.16
N ASN A 557 -2.39 -28.43 -18.29
CA ASN A 557 -3.79 -28.13 -18.54
C ASN A 557 -4.46 -27.62 -17.26
N HIS A 558 -5.39 -26.68 -17.43
CA HIS A 558 -6.28 -26.26 -16.36
C HIS A 558 -7.67 -26.85 -16.57
N THR A 559 -8.21 -27.46 -15.53
CA THR A 559 -9.63 -27.81 -15.47
C THR A 559 -10.43 -26.52 -15.37
N ILE A 560 -11.31 -26.29 -16.35
CA ILE A 560 -12.22 -25.16 -16.37
C ILE A 560 -13.38 -25.51 -15.47
N CYS A 561 -13.62 -24.69 -14.45
CA CYS A 561 -14.75 -24.85 -13.54
C CYS A 561 -15.78 -23.74 -13.71
N ASP A 562 -17.01 -24.02 -13.33
CA ASP A 562 -18.02 -22.98 -13.10
C ASP A 562 -17.79 -22.25 -11.77
N ASP A 563 -18.70 -21.33 -11.44
CA ASP A 563 -18.64 -20.51 -10.23
C ASP A 563 -18.83 -21.32 -8.93
N GLU A 564 -19.27 -22.58 -9.01
CA GLU A 564 -19.40 -23.50 -7.87
C GLU A 564 -18.22 -24.49 -7.79
N LEU A 565 -17.18 -24.26 -8.60
CA LEU A 565 -16.01 -25.11 -8.77
C LEU A 565 -16.31 -26.48 -9.40
N HIS A 566 -17.49 -26.67 -10.01
CA HIS A 566 -17.76 -27.89 -10.75
C HIS A 566 -16.98 -27.91 -12.05
N PRO A 567 -16.30 -29.02 -12.39
CA PRO A 567 -15.52 -29.11 -13.60
C PRO A 567 -16.43 -29.18 -14.83
N ILE A 568 -16.35 -28.17 -15.69
CA ILE A 568 -17.15 -28.06 -16.93
C ILE A 568 -16.32 -28.27 -18.20
N GLY A 569 -14.99 -28.35 -18.08
CA GLY A 569 -14.11 -28.62 -19.21
C GLY A 569 -12.63 -28.62 -18.85
N VAL A 570 -11.80 -28.65 -19.89
CA VAL A 570 -10.33 -28.57 -19.80
C VAL A 570 -9.81 -27.62 -20.86
N GLY A 571 -8.81 -26.81 -20.53
CA GLY A 571 -8.18 -25.89 -21.47
C GLY A 571 -6.69 -25.75 -21.25
N ILE A 572 -6.01 -25.24 -22.28
CA ILE A 572 -4.59 -24.91 -22.24
C ILE A 572 -4.42 -23.38 -22.29
N PHE A 573 -3.67 -22.87 -21.32
CA PHE A 573 -3.45 -21.45 -21.07
C PHE A 573 -1.94 -21.22 -20.97
N PRO A 574 -1.23 -21.07 -22.09
CA PRO A 574 0.23 -21.14 -22.10
C PRO A 574 0.93 -20.14 -21.15
N THR A 575 0.34 -18.97 -20.92
CA THR A 575 0.91 -17.98 -19.99
C THR A 575 0.52 -18.32 -18.55
N GLY A 576 -0.75 -18.72 -18.34
CA GLY A 576 -1.24 -19.18 -17.03
C GLY A 576 -0.49 -20.40 -16.50
N ALA A 577 -0.08 -21.31 -17.38
CA ALA A 577 0.67 -22.52 -17.05
C ALA A 577 2.11 -22.23 -16.56
N LEU A 578 2.60 -21.00 -16.66
CA LEU A 578 3.92 -20.60 -16.15
C LEU A 578 3.91 -20.35 -14.63
N LEU A 579 2.74 -20.18 -14.00
CA LEU A 579 2.65 -19.88 -12.58
C LEU A 579 2.97 -21.12 -11.76
N ASN A 580 3.96 -21.03 -10.88
CA ASN A 580 4.42 -22.13 -10.05
C ASN A 580 3.45 -22.45 -8.90
N HIS A 581 3.65 -23.64 -8.32
CA HIS A 581 2.89 -24.09 -7.15
C HIS A 581 3.39 -23.46 -5.84
N SER A 582 2.48 -23.24 -4.89
CA SER A 582 2.78 -23.08 -3.47
C SER A 582 1.64 -23.63 -2.62
N SER A 583 1.97 -24.32 -1.52
CA SER A 583 1.00 -24.72 -0.47
C SER A 583 0.49 -23.54 0.36
N ASN A 584 1.10 -22.35 0.20
CA ASN A 584 0.64 -21.07 0.74
C ASN A 584 0.60 -20.03 -0.41
N PRO A 585 -0.36 -20.16 -1.34
CA PRO A 585 -0.37 -19.38 -2.58
C PRO A 585 -0.67 -17.90 -2.32
N ASN A 586 -0.14 -17.03 -3.19
CA ASN A 586 -0.44 -15.60 -3.17
C ASN A 586 -1.41 -15.17 -4.28
N ALA A 587 -1.76 -16.09 -5.17
CA ALA A 587 -2.79 -15.92 -6.19
C ALA A 587 -3.73 -17.13 -6.25
N MET A 588 -4.95 -16.91 -6.72
CA MET A 588 -5.90 -17.96 -7.06
C MET A 588 -6.31 -17.88 -8.52
N GLN A 589 -6.69 -19.03 -9.09
CA GLN A 589 -7.30 -19.11 -10.42
C GLN A 589 -8.83 -19.14 -10.32
N SER A 590 -9.49 -18.52 -11.28
CA SER A 590 -10.94 -18.55 -11.51
C SER A 590 -11.21 -18.51 -13.02
N PHE A 591 -12.44 -18.78 -13.43
CA PHE A 591 -12.82 -18.80 -14.85
C PHE A 591 -13.98 -17.85 -15.14
N CYS A 592 -13.94 -17.23 -16.32
CA CYS A 592 -15.05 -16.49 -16.91
C CYS A 592 -15.31 -17.09 -18.29
N GLY A 593 -16.16 -18.13 -18.35
CA GLY A 593 -16.27 -18.97 -19.55
C GLY A 593 -14.97 -19.72 -19.82
N THR A 594 -14.36 -19.51 -20.99
CA THR A 594 -13.06 -20.12 -21.36
C THR A 594 -11.86 -19.21 -21.10
N GLN A 595 -12.04 -18.10 -20.39
CA GLN A 595 -10.97 -17.22 -19.95
C GLN A 595 -10.54 -17.61 -18.54
N ILE A 596 -9.23 -17.79 -18.33
CA ILE A 596 -8.66 -17.96 -16.98
C ILE A 596 -8.31 -16.57 -16.41
N VAL A 597 -8.62 -16.37 -15.14
CA VAL A 597 -8.37 -15.14 -14.40
C VAL A 597 -7.63 -15.45 -13.11
N PHE A 598 -6.42 -14.91 -12.97
CA PHE A 598 -5.62 -14.99 -11.76
C PHE A 598 -5.78 -13.72 -10.93
N ARG A 599 -6.12 -13.89 -9.65
CA ARG A 599 -6.32 -12.78 -8.70
C ARG A 599 -5.39 -12.93 -7.52
N ALA A 600 -4.86 -11.81 -7.05
CA ALA A 600 -4.08 -11.79 -5.82
C ALA A 600 -4.96 -12.17 -4.62
N LEU A 601 -4.43 -12.98 -3.70
CA LEU A 601 -5.08 -13.30 -2.42
C LEU A 601 -4.62 -12.36 -1.29
N ARG A 602 -3.51 -11.67 -1.53
CA ARG A 602 -2.86 -10.71 -0.63
C ARG A 602 -1.98 -9.77 -1.47
N PRO A 603 -1.52 -8.63 -0.92
CA PRO A 603 -0.52 -7.82 -1.59
C PRO A 603 0.72 -8.65 -1.99
N ILE A 604 1.17 -8.49 -3.24
CA ILE A 604 2.36 -9.15 -3.81
C ILE A 604 3.40 -8.06 -4.07
N VAL A 605 4.59 -8.17 -3.46
CA VAL A 605 5.63 -7.14 -3.58
C VAL A 605 6.44 -7.32 -4.87
N ALA A 606 7.00 -6.23 -5.42
CA ALA A 606 7.82 -6.32 -6.62
C ALA A 606 9.03 -7.25 -6.42
N GLY A 607 9.14 -8.27 -7.29
CA GLY A 607 10.17 -9.31 -7.22
C GLY A 607 9.74 -10.59 -6.48
N GLU A 608 8.57 -10.60 -5.84
CA GLU A 608 7.95 -11.82 -5.32
C GLU A 608 7.37 -12.65 -6.49
N GLU A 609 7.57 -13.97 -6.44
CA GLU A 609 7.01 -14.89 -7.43
C GLU A 609 5.50 -15.06 -7.24
N VAL A 610 4.75 -15.12 -8.34
CA VAL A 610 3.30 -15.38 -8.29
C VAL A 610 3.06 -16.89 -8.32
N CYS A 611 2.45 -17.41 -7.26
CA CYS A 611 2.20 -18.84 -7.08
C CYS A 611 0.73 -19.13 -6.82
N ILE A 612 0.24 -20.24 -7.39
CA ILE A 612 -1.10 -20.80 -7.20
C ILE A 612 -1.03 -22.17 -6.50
N SER A 613 -2.17 -22.71 -6.07
CA SER A 613 -2.23 -24.14 -5.69
C SER A 613 -2.60 -24.99 -6.89
N TYR A 614 -1.84 -26.06 -7.15
CA TYR A 614 -2.16 -27.07 -8.16
C TYR A 614 -3.04 -28.19 -7.60
N ILE A 615 -3.03 -28.32 -6.28
CA ILE A 615 -3.59 -29.45 -5.55
C ILE A 615 -4.58 -28.95 -4.49
N GLU A 616 -5.32 -29.91 -3.93
CA GLU A 616 -6.19 -29.67 -2.79
C GLU A 616 -5.36 -29.33 -1.53
N LEU A 617 -5.72 -28.24 -0.86
CA LEU A 617 -5.02 -27.75 0.35
C LEU A 617 -5.51 -28.45 1.63
N ALA A 618 -6.73 -29.03 1.62
CA ALA A 618 -7.27 -29.84 2.72
C ALA A 618 -6.65 -31.24 2.78
N ALA A 619 -5.33 -31.29 2.93
CA ALA A 619 -4.50 -32.49 2.95
C ALA A 619 -3.28 -32.25 3.84
N THR A 620 -2.66 -33.33 4.33
CA THR A 620 -1.39 -33.22 5.08
C THR A 620 -0.23 -32.84 4.17
N ALA A 621 0.87 -32.31 4.71
CA ALA A 621 2.06 -31.99 3.91
C ALA A 621 2.60 -33.22 3.15
N ALA A 622 2.50 -34.41 3.75
CA ALA A 622 2.88 -35.66 3.08
C ALA A 622 1.97 -36.02 1.89
N GLU A 623 0.65 -35.88 2.06
CA GLU A 623 -0.30 -36.09 0.96
C GLU A 623 -0.09 -35.06 -0.16
N GLN A 624 0.13 -33.80 0.18
CA GLN A 624 0.42 -32.73 -0.78
C GLN A 624 1.69 -33.02 -1.60
N ARG A 625 2.80 -33.33 -0.92
CA ARG A 625 4.06 -33.71 -1.56
C ARG A 625 3.86 -34.86 -2.54
N MET A 626 3.10 -35.87 -2.17
CA MET A 626 2.90 -37.04 -3.01
C MET A 626 1.98 -36.79 -4.20
N SER A 627 0.93 -35.96 -4.04
CA SER A 627 0.12 -35.49 -5.18
C SER A 627 0.97 -34.73 -6.20
N LEU A 628 1.92 -33.90 -5.73
CA LEU A 628 2.84 -33.17 -6.60
C LEU A 628 3.84 -34.09 -7.30
N LEU A 629 4.40 -35.08 -6.59
CA LEU A 629 5.32 -36.06 -7.19
C LEU A 629 4.63 -36.90 -8.28
N ASP A 630 3.41 -37.37 -8.04
CA ASP A 630 2.71 -38.24 -9.01
C ASP A 630 2.20 -37.48 -10.25
N SER A 631 1.70 -36.26 -10.05
CA SER A 631 1.05 -35.48 -11.11
C SER A 631 1.96 -34.44 -11.78
N TYR A 632 2.96 -33.93 -11.06
CA TYR A 632 3.81 -32.80 -11.50
C TYR A 632 5.32 -33.07 -11.37
N TYR A 633 5.73 -34.26 -10.90
CA TYR A 633 7.12 -34.72 -10.92
C TYR A 633 8.13 -33.84 -10.17
N PHE A 634 7.68 -33.10 -9.15
CA PHE A 634 8.56 -32.33 -8.29
C PHE A 634 8.22 -32.50 -6.81
N ASP A 635 9.21 -32.20 -5.97
CA ASP A 635 9.13 -32.29 -4.52
C ASP A 635 9.15 -30.90 -3.88
N LEU A 636 8.26 -30.66 -2.91
CA LEU A 636 8.24 -29.42 -2.12
C LEU A 636 9.45 -29.31 -1.17
N ASP A 637 10.00 -30.44 -0.73
CA ASP A 637 11.18 -30.47 0.13
C ASP A 637 12.15 -31.57 -0.32
N PRO A 638 12.97 -31.30 -1.36
CA PRO A 638 13.90 -32.28 -1.91
C PRO A 638 15.02 -32.65 -0.93
N ARG A 639 15.12 -31.98 0.23
CA ARG A 639 16.11 -32.32 1.27
C ARG A 639 15.61 -33.44 2.18
N LEU A 640 14.31 -33.77 2.15
CA LEU A 640 13.75 -34.90 2.87
C LEU A 640 14.22 -36.22 2.25
N THR A 641 15.30 -36.74 2.81
CA THR A 641 15.87 -38.05 2.45
C THR A 641 15.09 -39.19 3.10
N GLN A 642 15.17 -40.38 2.51
CA GLN A 642 14.58 -41.61 3.10
C GLN A 642 15.12 -41.90 4.51
N ALA A 643 16.31 -41.41 4.86
CA ALA A 643 16.90 -41.52 6.21
C ALA A 643 16.15 -40.69 7.28
N GLN A 644 15.34 -39.71 6.89
CA GLN A 644 14.52 -38.90 7.80
C GLN A 644 13.12 -39.48 8.01
N MET A 645 12.78 -40.58 7.33
CA MET A 645 11.54 -41.31 7.53
C MET A 645 11.68 -42.29 8.71
N ALA A 646 10.69 -42.35 9.60
CA ALA A 646 10.76 -43.24 10.74
C ALA A 646 10.52 -44.70 10.31
N VAL A 647 11.19 -45.67 10.92
CA VAL A 647 10.89 -47.10 10.66
C VAL A 647 9.80 -47.56 11.63
N PRO A 648 8.78 -48.31 11.19
CA PRO A 648 7.75 -48.81 12.10
C PRO A 648 8.36 -49.81 13.10
N LEU A 649 8.05 -49.63 14.38
CA LEU A 649 8.46 -50.53 15.45
C LEU A 649 7.66 -51.84 15.45
N ARG A 650 6.41 -51.76 15.02
CA ARG A 650 5.51 -52.92 14.93
C ARG A 650 4.68 -52.82 13.66
N ARG A 651 4.53 -53.95 12.98
CA ARG A 651 3.67 -54.11 11.82
C ARG A 651 2.68 -55.22 12.10
N VAL A 652 1.40 -54.95 11.86
CA VAL A 652 0.33 -55.92 12.08
C VAL A 652 -0.56 -55.95 10.87
N ARG A 653 -0.94 -57.17 10.47
CA ARG A 653 -1.94 -57.41 9.43
C ARG A 653 -3.21 -57.91 10.10
N LEU A 654 -4.29 -57.20 9.89
CA LEU A 654 -5.63 -57.61 10.32
C LEU A 654 -6.41 -58.08 9.10
N ALA A 655 -6.95 -59.30 9.18
CA ALA A 655 -7.98 -59.75 8.27
C ALA A 655 -9.30 -59.12 8.72
N THR A 656 -10.02 -58.50 7.78
CA THR A 656 -11.32 -57.89 8.05
C THR A 656 -12.41 -58.70 7.38
N ASP A 657 -13.51 -58.93 8.10
CA ASP A 657 -14.66 -59.69 7.57
C ASP A 657 -15.42 -58.96 6.46
N TRP A 658 -15.22 -57.63 6.35
CA TRP A 658 -15.97 -56.73 5.48
C TRP A 658 -15.19 -56.24 4.25
N GLY A 659 -13.95 -56.70 4.00
CA GLY A 659 -13.24 -56.32 2.77
C GLY A 659 -11.70 -56.36 2.82
N PRO A 660 -11.00 -55.28 2.40
CA PRO A 660 -9.57 -55.28 2.10
C PRO A 660 -8.69 -55.52 3.33
N SER A 661 -7.54 -56.20 3.17
CA SER A 661 -6.65 -56.41 4.32
C SER A 661 -6.12 -55.09 4.88
N VAL A 662 -6.17 -54.97 6.21
CA VAL A 662 -5.72 -53.76 6.92
C VAL A 662 -4.30 -54.00 7.43
N HIS A 663 -3.40 -53.10 7.05
CA HIS A 663 -2.01 -53.08 7.46
C HIS A 663 -1.82 -51.90 8.41
N PHE A 664 -1.63 -52.15 9.70
CA PHE A 664 -1.38 -51.06 10.64
C PHE A 664 0.04 -51.12 11.20
N HIS A 665 0.67 -49.95 11.23
CA HIS A 665 2.06 -49.74 11.59
C HIS A 665 2.14 -48.78 12.78
N ILE A 666 2.90 -49.17 13.81
CA ILE A 666 3.15 -48.34 15.00
C ILE A 666 4.56 -47.77 14.93
N TYR A 667 4.68 -46.45 15.08
CA TYR A 667 5.94 -45.71 15.08
C TYR A 667 6.17 -45.04 16.45
N ALA A 668 7.44 -44.82 16.81
CA ALA A 668 7.77 -44.06 18.02
C ALA A 668 7.53 -42.56 17.84
N THR A 669 7.84 -42.06 16.65
CA THR A 669 7.71 -40.67 16.21
C THR A 669 6.86 -40.63 14.94
N PRO A 670 6.40 -39.45 14.50
CA PRO A 670 5.71 -39.34 13.22
C PRO A 670 6.50 -40.00 12.08
N PRO A 671 5.83 -40.74 11.18
CA PRO A 671 6.46 -41.43 10.05
C PRO A 671 7.16 -40.48 9.05
N TRP A 672 6.67 -39.24 8.97
CA TRP A 672 7.27 -38.14 8.20
C TRP A 672 7.25 -36.86 9.06
N PRO A 673 8.08 -35.86 8.72
CA PRO A 673 8.03 -34.55 9.38
C PRO A 673 6.66 -33.89 9.21
N LEU A 674 6.06 -33.48 10.32
CA LEU A 674 4.76 -32.81 10.35
C LEU A 674 4.97 -31.29 10.26
N ASP A 675 4.19 -30.61 9.43
CA ASP A 675 4.05 -29.15 9.54
C ASP A 675 3.18 -28.77 10.77
N ALA A 676 3.06 -27.47 11.06
CA ALA A 676 2.27 -27.02 12.21
C ALA A 676 0.78 -27.43 12.12
N ARG A 677 0.21 -27.52 10.91
CA ARG A 677 -1.19 -27.90 10.71
C ARG A 677 -1.38 -29.41 10.84
N ASP A 678 -0.42 -30.19 10.34
CA ASP A 678 -0.42 -31.65 10.39
C ASP A 678 -0.54 -32.16 11.83
N THR A 679 0.06 -31.45 12.80
CA THR A 679 -0.10 -31.78 14.23
C THR A 679 -1.57 -31.78 14.68
N HIS A 680 -2.43 -30.97 14.08
CA HIS A 680 -3.87 -30.96 14.35
C HIS A 680 -4.65 -31.90 13.43
N LEU A 681 -4.26 -31.98 12.15
CA LEU A 681 -4.95 -32.81 11.15
C LEU A 681 -4.81 -34.31 11.40
N THR A 682 -3.81 -34.71 12.19
CA THR A 682 -3.51 -36.11 12.53
C THR A 682 -3.63 -36.41 14.02
N ALA A 683 -3.90 -35.40 14.87
CA ALA A 683 -3.96 -35.57 16.31
C ALA A 683 -5.09 -36.50 16.77
N CYS A 684 -4.83 -37.17 17.88
CA CYS A 684 -5.84 -37.91 18.64
C CYS A 684 -6.39 -37.07 19.79
N GLN A 685 -7.47 -37.54 20.41
CA GLN A 685 -8.10 -36.95 21.58
C GLN A 685 -8.34 -38.02 22.65
N THR A 686 -8.18 -37.68 23.92
CA THR A 686 -8.49 -38.58 25.04
C THR A 686 -10.00 -38.65 25.29
N ALA A 687 -10.45 -39.64 26.09
CA ALA A 687 -11.84 -39.74 26.53
C ALA A 687 -12.37 -38.45 27.20
N ASP A 688 -11.50 -37.71 27.89
CA ASP A 688 -11.82 -36.44 28.57
C ASP A 688 -11.93 -35.25 27.61
N GLY A 689 -11.66 -35.45 26.31
CA GLY A 689 -11.72 -34.39 25.32
C GLY A 689 -10.43 -33.57 25.18
N GLU A 690 -9.31 -33.99 25.78
CA GLU A 690 -8.03 -33.31 25.60
C GLU A 690 -7.34 -33.75 24.30
N THR A 691 -6.92 -32.80 23.46
CA THR A 691 -6.16 -33.10 22.25
C THR A 691 -4.73 -33.54 22.60
N CYS A 692 -4.37 -34.74 22.15
CA CYS A 692 -3.09 -35.39 22.43
C CYS A 692 -2.13 -35.08 21.27
N LEU A 693 -1.37 -33.98 21.34
CA LEU A 693 -0.48 -33.56 20.24
C LEU A 693 0.77 -34.47 20.07
N ASP A 694 1.08 -35.30 21.06
CA ASP A 694 2.17 -36.29 20.99
C ASP A 694 1.73 -37.61 20.32
N CYS A 695 0.43 -37.80 20.08
CA CYS A 695 -0.13 -39.01 19.47
C CYS A 695 -0.90 -38.66 18.20
N GLY A 696 -0.62 -39.38 17.11
CA GLY A 696 -1.30 -39.15 15.85
C GLY A 696 -1.55 -40.40 15.03
N VAL A 697 -2.51 -40.29 14.12
CA VAL A 697 -2.91 -41.36 13.20
C VAL A 697 -3.12 -40.79 11.80
N ALA A 698 -2.69 -41.56 10.80
CA ALA A 698 -2.93 -41.30 9.40
C ALA A 698 -3.31 -42.61 8.70
N ALA A 699 -4.05 -42.52 7.60
CA ALA A 699 -4.44 -43.70 6.83
C ALA A 699 -4.36 -43.43 5.34
N ARG A 700 -4.24 -44.49 4.56
CA ARG A 700 -4.34 -44.47 3.10
C ARG A 700 -4.95 -45.74 2.55
N HIS A 701 -5.56 -45.62 1.38
CA HIS A 701 -6.01 -46.77 0.60
C HIS A 701 -4.88 -47.23 -0.32
N LEU A 702 -4.70 -48.55 -0.47
CA LEU A 702 -3.72 -49.18 -1.35
C LEU A 702 -4.48 -49.73 -2.57
N SER A 703 -4.34 -49.08 -3.73
CA SER A 703 -4.91 -49.55 -5.00
C SER A 703 -3.89 -50.37 -5.79
N ALA A 704 -4.31 -51.54 -6.29
CA ALA A 704 -3.50 -52.40 -7.16
C ALA A 704 -3.31 -51.86 -8.58
N ALA A 705 -4.12 -50.87 -9.00
CA ALA A 705 -4.18 -50.41 -10.39
C ALA A 705 -3.41 -49.10 -10.66
N GLY A 706 -2.62 -48.58 -9.71
CA GLY A 706 -1.96 -47.28 -9.87
C GLY A 706 -2.94 -46.11 -10.05
N THR A 707 -4.25 -46.35 -9.88
CA THR A 707 -5.27 -45.30 -9.84
C THR A 707 -5.12 -44.58 -8.51
N SER A 708 -4.70 -43.32 -8.60
CA SER A 708 -4.44 -42.42 -7.48
C SER A 708 -5.67 -42.33 -6.56
N THR A 709 -5.67 -43.12 -5.49
CA THR A 709 -6.53 -42.82 -4.35
C THR A 709 -5.95 -41.59 -3.65
N CYS A 710 -6.83 -40.68 -3.23
CA CYS A 710 -6.53 -39.28 -2.90
C CYS A 710 -5.60 -39.04 -1.69
N TYR A 711 -4.94 -40.08 -1.17
CA TYR A 711 -4.36 -40.14 0.18
C TYR A 711 -2.99 -40.82 0.11
N ASN A 712 -2.04 -40.25 -0.63
CA ASN A 712 -0.76 -40.92 -0.83
C ASN A 712 0.26 -40.48 0.22
N LEU A 713 0.68 -41.40 1.08
CA LEU A 713 1.84 -41.24 1.96
C LEU A 713 3.11 -41.74 1.25
N PRO A 714 4.33 -41.43 1.72
CA PRO A 714 5.52 -41.98 1.10
C PRO A 714 5.58 -43.51 1.25
N ALA A 715 6.04 -44.21 0.20
CA ALA A 715 6.18 -45.66 0.20
C ALA A 715 7.51 -46.08 0.87
N TYR A 716 7.45 -47.07 1.76
CA TYR A 716 8.64 -47.79 2.23
C TYR A 716 8.93 -48.96 1.28
N ASP A 717 10.13 -49.53 1.32
CA ASP A 717 10.55 -50.62 0.42
C ASP A 717 9.60 -51.85 0.45
N ASP A 718 8.86 -52.06 1.53
CA ASP A 718 7.85 -53.13 1.67
C ASP A 718 6.45 -52.77 1.11
N VAL A 719 6.19 -51.49 0.80
CA VAL A 719 4.87 -51.00 0.32
C VAL A 719 4.62 -51.38 -1.13
N ALA A 720 5.65 -51.53 -1.95
CA ALA A 720 5.49 -52.00 -3.34
C ALA A 720 4.88 -53.41 -3.39
N ALA A 721 5.26 -54.29 -2.45
CA ALA A 721 4.66 -55.60 -2.28
C ALA A 721 3.20 -55.52 -1.78
N LEU A 722 2.90 -54.59 -0.86
CA LEU A 722 1.56 -54.37 -0.33
C LEU A 722 0.59 -53.73 -1.34
N GLN A 723 1.08 -52.81 -2.19
CA GLN A 723 0.30 -52.20 -3.28
C GLN A 723 -0.23 -53.26 -4.25
N SER A 724 0.57 -54.30 -4.55
CA SER A 724 0.16 -55.40 -5.42
C SER A 724 -0.98 -56.26 -4.87
N GLN A 725 -1.24 -56.22 -3.56
CA GLN A 725 -2.26 -57.04 -2.90
C GLN A 725 -3.59 -56.29 -2.66
N GLY A 726 -3.57 -54.95 -2.79
CA GLY A 726 -4.70 -54.10 -2.36
C GLY A 726 -4.89 -54.10 -0.84
N GLY A 727 -5.41 -53.03 -0.26
CA GLY A 727 -5.50 -52.92 1.19
C GLY A 727 -5.78 -51.52 1.73
N ILE A 728 -5.81 -51.39 3.05
CA ILE A 728 -5.80 -50.10 3.75
C ILE A 728 -4.58 -50.09 4.66
N GLU A 729 -3.77 -49.04 4.58
CA GLU A 729 -2.63 -48.83 5.47
C GLU A 729 -2.94 -47.75 6.50
N ILE A 730 -2.59 -48.00 7.76
CA ILE A 730 -2.78 -47.08 8.87
C ILE A 730 -1.46 -46.92 9.61
N SER A 731 -1.05 -45.67 9.81
CA SER A 731 0.16 -45.30 10.56
C SER A 731 -0.26 -44.63 11.86
N CYS A 732 0.14 -45.22 13.00
CA CYS A 732 -0.10 -44.67 14.34
C CYS A 732 1.25 -44.34 14.99
N TRP A 733 1.34 -43.21 15.70
CA TRP A 733 2.55 -42.84 16.43
C TRP A 733 2.24 -42.14 17.75
N GLY A 734 3.20 -42.18 18.67
CA GLY A 734 3.11 -41.45 19.94
C GLY A 734 3.19 -42.33 21.18
N SER A 735 3.41 -41.67 22.31
CA SER A 735 3.76 -42.33 23.58
C SER A 735 2.66 -43.27 24.12
N ARG A 736 1.38 -42.95 23.86
CA ARG A 736 0.24 -43.75 24.33
C ARG A 736 0.08 -45.05 23.55
N PHE A 737 0.22 -45.02 22.22
CA PHE A 737 0.15 -46.23 21.40
C PHE A 737 1.33 -47.18 21.64
N LEU A 738 2.47 -46.67 22.10
CA LEU A 738 3.60 -47.49 22.54
C LEU A 738 3.35 -48.20 23.87
N LYS A 739 2.61 -47.55 24.79
CA LYS A 739 2.28 -48.11 26.11
C LYS A 739 1.16 -49.13 26.05
N ASP A 740 0.16 -48.88 25.21
CA ASP A 740 -0.98 -49.77 25.00
C ASP A 740 -1.28 -49.92 23.50
N SER A 741 -0.85 -51.04 22.93
CA SER A 741 -1.09 -51.34 21.51
C SER A 741 -2.55 -51.67 21.21
N GLY A 742 -3.35 -52.06 22.21
CA GLY A 742 -4.77 -52.37 22.02
C GLY A 742 -5.58 -51.12 21.65
N LEU A 743 -5.21 -49.96 22.19
CA LEU A 743 -5.80 -48.67 21.83
C LEU A 743 -5.52 -48.30 20.37
N ALA A 744 -4.30 -48.56 19.89
CA ALA A 744 -3.94 -48.32 18.50
C ALA A 744 -4.73 -49.23 17.55
N GLU A 745 -4.94 -50.49 17.94
CA GLU A 745 -5.68 -51.48 17.14
C GLU A 745 -7.17 -51.16 17.03
N GLN A 746 -7.82 -50.77 18.12
CA GLN A 746 -9.22 -50.33 18.13
C GLN A 746 -9.44 -49.12 17.21
N LEU A 747 -8.61 -48.08 17.38
CA LEU A 747 -8.71 -46.86 16.57
C LEU A 747 -8.40 -47.13 15.09
N ALA A 748 -7.37 -47.95 14.80
CA ALA A 748 -7.03 -48.34 13.43
C ALA A 748 -8.16 -49.12 12.77
N THR A 749 -8.81 -50.05 13.47
CA THR A 749 -9.93 -50.82 12.92
C THR A 749 -11.12 -49.92 12.57
N GLY A 750 -11.48 -49.00 13.46
CA GLY A 750 -12.55 -48.02 13.20
C GLY A 750 -12.22 -47.09 12.03
N LEU A 751 -10.98 -46.60 11.96
CA LEU A 751 -10.52 -45.77 10.85
C LEU A 751 -10.46 -46.54 9.52
N ALA A 752 -10.05 -47.80 9.53
CA ALA A 752 -10.04 -48.63 8.32
C ALA A 752 -11.45 -48.80 7.73
N LEU A 753 -12.44 -49.06 8.58
CA LEU A 753 -13.83 -49.16 8.17
C LEU A 753 -14.31 -47.85 7.54
N LEU A 754 -13.98 -46.71 8.15
CA LEU A 754 -14.30 -45.39 7.59
C LEU A 754 -13.68 -45.20 6.20
N VAL A 755 -12.38 -45.49 6.05
CA VAL A 755 -11.66 -45.34 4.78
C VAL A 755 -12.31 -46.21 3.69
N HIS A 756 -12.67 -47.45 4.03
CA HIS A 756 -13.35 -48.35 3.11
C HIS A 756 -14.73 -47.81 2.69
N GLN A 757 -15.55 -47.40 3.66
CA GLN A 757 -16.89 -46.86 3.39
C GLN A 757 -16.84 -45.57 2.55
N LEU A 758 -15.86 -44.69 2.79
CA LEU A 758 -15.64 -43.50 1.97
C LEU A 758 -15.21 -43.85 0.54
N SER A 759 -14.42 -44.92 0.37
CA SER A 759 -14.04 -45.41 -0.96
C SER A 759 -15.24 -45.94 -1.73
N GLU A 760 -16.11 -46.72 -1.08
CA GLU A 760 -17.37 -47.23 -1.66
C GLU A 760 -18.39 -46.11 -1.95
N ALA A 761 -18.45 -45.08 -1.10
CA ALA A 761 -19.31 -43.93 -1.32
C ALA A 761 -18.90 -43.10 -2.55
N LYS A 762 -17.62 -43.13 -2.96
CA LYS A 762 -17.15 -42.48 -4.19
C LYS A 762 -17.53 -43.23 -5.46
N SER A 763 -17.71 -44.56 -5.40
CA SER A 763 -18.04 -45.40 -6.55
C SER A 763 -19.55 -45.55 -6.79
N SER A 764 -20.37 -45.23 -5.79
CA SER A 764 -21.83 -45.31 -5.82
C SER A 764 -22.49 -43.92 -5.71
N SER A 765 -23.80 -43.83 -5.93
CA SER A 765 -24.53 -42.57 -5.67
C SER A 765 -24.46 -42.29 -4.17
N ALA A 766 -24.03 -41.08 -3.78
CA ALA A 766 -23.70 -40.77 -2.40
C ALA A 766 -24.93 -40.93 -1.48
N ALA A 767 -26.14 -40.70 -2.00
CA ALA A 767 -27.40 -40.93 -1.28
C ALA A 767 -27.57 -42.37 -0.74
N ARG A 768 -27.07 -43.40 -1.44
CA ARG A 768 -27.16 -44.80 -0.96
C ARG A 768 -26.23 -45.09 0.22
N GLY A 769 -25.20 -44.28 0.42
CA GLY A 769 -24.21 -44.44 1.48
C GLY A 769 -24.53 -43.71 2.78
N LEU A 770 -25.56 -42.85 2.83
CA LEU A 770 -25.75 -41.90 3.94
C LEU A 770 -25.88 -42.59 5.32
N ALA A 771 -26.69 -43.64 5.42
CA ALA A 771 -26.87 -44.38 6.68
C ALA A 771 -25.57 -45.03 7.14
N SER A 772 -24.80 -45.60 6.21
CA SER A 772 -23.50 -46.21 6.46
C SER A 772 -22.49 -45.17 6.97
N LEU A 773 -22.38 -44.03 6.30
CA LEU A 773 -21.50 -42.91 6.68
C LEU A 773 -21.89 -42.30 8.03
N THR A 774 -23.19 -42.21 8.32
CA THR A 774 -23.67 -41.68 9.60
C THR A 774 -23.30 -42.62 10.74
N ALA A 775 -23.41 -43.94 10.53
CA ALA A 775 -22.98 -44.93 11.49
C ALA A 775 -21.47 -44.89 11.76
N SER A 776 -20.66 -44.44 10.80
CA SER A 776 -19.20 -44.28 10.96
C SER A 776 -18.80 -43.19 11.94
N LEU A 777 -19.68 -42.24 12.30
CA LEU A 777 -19.37 -41.20 13.30
C LEU A 777 -19.18 -41.82 14.70
N THR A 778 -20.04 -42.77 15.06
CA THR A 778 -20.08 -43.37 16.40
C THR A 778 -18.76 -44.04 16.82
N PRO A 779 -18.14 -44.90 16.00
CA PRO A 779 -16.85 -45.52 16.33
C PRO A 779 -15.70 -44.52 16.50
N LEU A 780 -15.73 -43.38 15.79
CA LEU A 780 -14.69 -42.35 15.88
C LEU A 780 -14.77 -41.54 17.19
N ASP A 781 -15.96 -41.54 17.80
CA ASP A 781 -16.28 -40.81 19.03
C ASP A 781 -16.34 -41.73 20.26
N GLN A 782 -15.99 -43.01 20.14
CA GLN A 782 -16.00 -43.99 21.24
C GLN A 782 -14.59 -44.48 21.58
N GLY A 783 -14.39 -44.90 22.83
CA GLY A 783 -13.10 -45.42 23.33
C GLY A 783 -12.26 -44.40 24.12
N ASP A 784 -11.13 -44.88 24.65
CA ASP A 784 -10.20 -44.10 25.48
C ASP A 784 -9.33 -43.12 24.66
N ILE A 785 -9.10 -43.45 23.39
CA ILE A 785 -8.43 -42.59 22.40
C ILE A 785 -9.29 -42.53 21.14
N ARG A 786 -9.52 -41.32 20.65
CA ARG A 786 -10.42 -40.99 19.53
C ARG A 786 -9.69 -40.11 18.52
N LEU A 787 -10.25 -39.94 17.32
CA LEU A 787 -9.73 -38.94 16.37
C LEU A 787 -9.97 -37.53 16.92
N GLY A 788 -8.97 -36.66 16.82
CA GLY A 788 -9.09 -35.26 17.21
C GLY A 788 -10.24 -34.54 16.52
N SER A 789 -10.82 -33.53 17.16
CA SER A 789 -11.93 -32.74 16.61
C SER A 789 -11.59 -32.10 15.26
N CYS A 790 -10.32 -31.77 15.04
CA CYS A 790 -9.82 -31.17 13.80
C CYS A 790 -9.21 -32.17 12.80
N HIS A 791 -9.40 -33.47 13.03
CA HIS A 791 -8.73 -34.51 12.25
C HIS A 791 -9.20 -34.54 10.79
N LEU A 792 -8.27 -34.71 9.86
CA LEU A 792 -8.49 -34.81 8.42
C LEU A 792 -9.53 -35.87 7.98
N TRP A 793 -9.58 -37.03 8.64
CA TRP A 793 -10.58 -38.05 8.31
C TRP A 793 -11.98 -37.67 8.79
N ARG A 794 -12.10 -36.83 9.84
CA ARG A 794 -13.38 -36.20 10.17
C ARG A 794 -13.78 -35.21 9.08
N LEU A 795 -12.85 -34.40 8.58
CA LEU A 795 -13.13 -33.47 7.47
C LEU A 795 -13.70 -34.22 6.27
N ARG A 796 -13.04 -35.30 5.84
CA ARG A 796 -13.47 -36.13 4.70
C ARG A 796 -14.81 -36.81 4.93
N LEU A 797 -15.05 -37.31 6.14
CA LEU A 797 -16.32 -37.92 6.49
C LEU A 797 -17.45 -36.88 6.44
N GLN A 798 -17.25 -35.70 7.02
CA GLN A 798 -18.25 -34.64 7.06
C GLN A 798 -18.54 -34.09 5.65
N GLU A 799 -17.52 -33.95 4.80
CA GLU A 799 -17.70 -33.59 3.39
C GLU A 799 -18.55 -34.62 2.63
N ALA A 800 -18.24 -35.92 2.80
CA ALA A 800 -19.00 -37.00 2.18
C ALA A 800 -20.44 -37.08 2.69
N LEU A 801 -20.66 -36.89 4.00
CA LEU A 801 -21.98 -36.83 4.62
C LEU A 801 -22.80 -35.65 4.09
N LEU A 802 -22.20 -34.46 4.02
CA LEU A 802 -22.84 -33.27 3.48
C LEU A 802 -23.29 -33.52 2.05
N ARG A 803 -22.40 -34.01 1.20
CA ARG A 803 -22.72 -34.34 -0.20
C ARG A 803 -23.84 -35.38 -0.30
N ALA A 804 -23.75 -36.48 0.44
CA ALA A 804 -24.75 -37.55 0.44
C ALA A 804 -26.14 -37.05 0.88
N ALA A 805 -26.19 -36.23 1.93
CA ALA A 805 -27.43 -35.68 2.46
C ALA A 805 -28.08 -34.65 1.52
N VAL A 806 -27.26 -33.84 0.84
CA VAL A 806 -27.74 -32.90 -0.20
C VAL A 806 -28.25 -33.65 -1.43
N GLU A 807 -27.53 -34.68 -1.90
CA GLU A 807 -27.96 -35.53 -3.03
C GLU A 807 -29.26 -36.30 -2.72
N GLU A 808 -29.47 -36.75 -1.48
CA GLU A 808 -30.71 -37.43 -1.09
C GLU A 808 -31.93 -36.48 -1.11
N GLY A 809 -31.71 -35.19 -0.84
CA GLY A 809 -32.75 -34.15 -0.91
C GLY A 809 -33.85 -34.25 0.16
N ARG A 810 -33.67 -35.10 1.18
CA ARG A 810 -34.63 -35.29 2.29
C ARG A 810 -34.00 -35.10 3.66
N SER A 811 -32.71 -35.40 3.80
CA SER A 811 -31.97 -35.39 5.07
C SER A 811 -31.28 -34.05 5.36
N TRP A 812 -32.01 -32.94 5.22
CA TRP A 812 -31.44 -31.58 5.34
C TRP A 812 -30.85 -31.24 6.70
N LEU A 813 -31.40 -31.81 7.79
CA LEU A 813 -30.85 -31.62 9.13
C LEU A 813 -29.47 -32.28 9.26
N VAL A 814 -29.27 -33.45 8.65
CA VAL A 814 -27.98 -34.14 8.60
C VAL A 814 -26.98 -33.33 7.77
N ALA A 815 -27.41 -32.79 6.63
CA ALA A 815 -26.60 -31.88 5.83
C ALA A 815 -26.15 -30.66 6.64
N LEU A 816 -27.05 -30.02 7.39
CA LEU A 816 -26.71 -28.88 8.24
C LEU A 816 -25.73 -29.25 9.37
N GLN A 817 -25.93 -30.39 10.03
CA GLN A 817 -25.01 -30.88 11.06
C GLN A 817 -23.61 -31.16 10.49
N ALA A 818 -23.54 -31.77 9.31
CA ALA A 818 -22.28 -31.99 8.62
C ALA A 818 -21.61 -30.67 8.24
N ALA A 819 -22.37 -29.70 7.72
CA ALA A 819 -21.86 -28.37 7.38
C ALA A 819 -21.30 -27.61 8.60
N ARG A 820 -22.01 -27.68 9.74
CA ARG A 820 -21.54 -27.12 11.02
C ARG A 820 -20.21 -27.72 11.46
N ALA A 821 -20.11 -29.05 11.42
CA ALA A 821 -18.89 -29.76 11.79
C ALA A 821 -17.72 -29.49 10.83
N LEU A 822 -18.01 -29.27 9.55
CA LEU A 822 -17.02 -29.01 8.51
C LEU A 822 -16.45 -27.58 8.55
N THR A 823 -17.21 -26.61 9.03
CA THR A 823 -16.79 -25.20 9.09
C THR A 823 -15.46 -24.94 9.81
N PRO A 824 -15.25 -25.40 11.06
CA PRO A 824 -13.96 -25.21 11.74
C PRO A 824 -12.82 -25.98 11.04
N LEU A 825 -13.12 -27.12 10.42
CA LEU A 825 -12.15 -27.93 9.67
C LEU A 825 -11.68 -27.21 8.40
N PHE A 826 -12.60 -26.60 7.65
CA PHE A 826 -12.27 -25.82 6.46
C PHE A 826 -11.50 -24.54 6.81
N LYS A 827 -11.81 -23.87 7.92
CA LYS A 827 -11.05 -22.71 8.40
C LYS A 827 -9.61 -23.06 8.80
N LEU A 828 -9.35 -24.30 9.21
CA LEU A 828 -8.01 -24.80 9.50
C LEU A 828 -7.27 -25.22 8.21
N ALA A 829 -7.98 -25.86 7.28
CA ALA A 829 -7.42 -26.42 6.06
C ALA A 829 -7.06 -25.35 5.02
N TYR A 830 -7.91 -24.33 4.85
CA TYR A 830 -7.79 -23.33 3.78
C TYR A 830 -7.30 -21.97 4.26
N PRO A 831 -6.67 -21.18 3.36
CA PRO A 831 -6.45 -19.77 3.59
C PRO A 831 -7.76 -19.01 3.91
N PRO A 832 -7.70 -17.89 4.65
CA PRO A 832 -8.90 -17.13 5.04
C PRO A 832 -9.76 -16.66 3.85
N VAL A 833 -9.12 -16.36 2.72
CA VAL A 833 -9.79 -16.04 1.45
C VAL A 833 -9.49 -17.18 0.48
N TRP A 834 -10.43 -18.12 0.35
CA TRP A 834 -10.29 -19.27 -0.54
C TRP A 834 -11.66 -19.71 -1.09
N PRO A 835 -11.77 -20.08 -2.38
CA PRO A 835 -13.05 -20.46 -3.02
C PRO A 835 -13.84 -21.53 -2.26
N ASN A 836 -13.20 -22.66 -1.90
CA ASN A 836 -13.86 -23.78 -1.23
C ASN A 836 -14.46 -23.37 0.12
N LEU A 837 -13.76 -22.53 0.89
CA LEU A 837 -14.25 -22.01 2.16
C LEU A 837 -15.47 -21.09 1.96
N GLY A 838 -15.41 -20.20 0.98
CA GLY A 838 -16.52 -19.29 0.66
C GLY A 838 -17.78 -20.04 0.23
N LEU A 839 -17.65 -21.01 -0.67
CA LEU A 839 -18.76 -21.83 -1.16
C LEU A 839 -19.35 -22.71 -0.06
N HIS A 840 -18.51 -23.28 0.81
CA HIS A 840 -18.95 -24.03 1.99
C HIS A 840 -19.80 -23.15 2.92
N LEU A 841 -19.34 -21.93 3.23
CA LEU A 841 -20.09 -20.99 4.07
C LEU A 841 -21.42 -20.56 3.42
N ALA A 842 -21.44 -20.40 2.09
CA ALA A 842 -22.67 -20.13 1.34
C ALA A 842 -23.66 -21.30 1.43
N MET A 843 -23.19 -22.54 1.26
CA MET A 843 -24.00 -23.75 1.42
C MET A 843 -24.53 -23.88 2.85
N HIS A 844 -23.68 -23.65 3.85
CA HIS A 844 -24.06 -23.65 5.26
C HIS A 844 -25.18 -22.63 5.54
N ALA A 845 -25.06 -21.41 5.01
CA ALA A 845 -26.10 -20.39 5.14
C ALA A 845 -27.44 -20.85 4.53
N LYS A 846 -27.42 -21.41 3.32
CA LYS A 846 -28.62 -21.93 2.64
C LYS A 846 -29.28 -23.05 3.45
N LEU A 847 -28.51 -24.02 3.95
CA LEU A 847 -29.00 -25.13 4.76
C LEU A 847 -29.58 -24.66 6.11
N ALA A 848 -28.89 -23.73 6.77
CA ALA A 848 -29.37 -23.16 8.03
C ALA A 848 -30.70 -22.44 7.85
N LEU A 849 -30.83 -21.65 6.78
CA LEU A 849 -32.08 -20.95 6.44
C LEU A 849 -33.20 -21.94 6.15
N HIS A 850 -32.93 -22.97 5.34
CA HIS A 850 -33.90 -24.01 5.00
C HIS A 850 -34.40 -24.80 6.22
N GLN A 851 -33.59 -24.91 7.28
CA GLN A 851 -33.96 -25.56 8.55
C GLN A 851 -34.45 -24.56 9.62
N ASN A 852 -34.74 -23.31 9.24
CA ASN A 852 -35.21 -22.23 10.13
C ASN A 852 -34.22 -21.81 11.23
N PHE A 853 -32.92 -22.05 11.06
CA PHE A 853 -31.86 -21.51 11.93
C PHE A 853 -31.42 -20.13 11.42
N VAL A 854 -32.32 -19.15 11.50
CA VAL A 854 -32.19 -17.83 10.83
C VAL A 854 -30.94 -17.04 11.25
N ALA A 855 -30.65 -16.97 12.55
CA ALA A 855 -29.47 -16.24 13.06
C ALA A 855 -28.15 -16.83 12.55
N GLU A 856 -28.06 -18.17 12.52
CA GLU A 856 -26.91 -18.88 12.00
C GLU A 856 -26.77 -18.71 10.49
N ALA A 857 -27.89 -18.75 9.76
CA ALA A 857 -27.92 -18.49 8.32
C ALA A 857 -27.35 -17.10 7.99
N LEU A 858 -27.77 -16.07 8.74
CA LEU A 858 -27.28 -14.70 8.56
C LEU A 858 -25.77 -14.60 8.86
N GLN A 859 -25.29 -15.24 9.92
CA GLN A 859 -23.87 -15.26 10.27
C GLN A 859 -23.03 -15.96 9.18
N ALA A 860 -23.47 -17.12 8.72
CA ALA A 860 -22.81 -17.88 7.66
C ALA A 860 -22.82 -17.12 6.33
N ALA A 861 -23.94 -16.46 5.97
CA ALA A 861 -24.05 -15.67 4.75
C ALA A 861 -23.09 -14.46 4.76
N ASN A 862 -22.97 -13.75 5.89
CA ASN A 862 -22.00 -12.66 6.03
C ASN A 862 -20.56 -13.17 5.91
N ALA A 863 -20.24 -14.31 6.54
CA ALA A 863 -18.93 -14.93 6.42
C ALA A 863 -18.63 -15.36 4.97
N ALA A 864 -19.63 -15.91 4.26
CA ALA A 864 -19.52 -16.27 2.86
C ALA A 864 -19.24 -15.04 1.98
N LEU A 865 -19.96 -13.94 2.17
CA LEU A 865 -19.74 -12.68 1.42
C LEU A 865 -18.33 -12.12 1.63
N ASN A 866 -17.80 -12.23 2.85
CA ASN A 866 -16.43 -11.77 3.15
C ASN A 866 -15.35 -12.51 2.34
N VAL A 867 -15.65 -13.72 1.86
CA VAL A 867 -14.74 -14.51 1.02
C VAL A 867 -15.11 -14.37 -0.46
N LEU A 868 -16.37 -14.62 -0.81
CA LEU A 868 -16.86 -14.73 -2.19
C LEU A 868 -16.85 -13.41 -2.95
N GLN A 869 -16.93 -12.26 -2.28
CA GLN A 869 -16.75 -10.96 -2.95
C GLN A 869 -15.36 -10.80 -3.58
N TYR A 870 -14.36 -11.53 -3.10
CA TYR A 870 -12.99 -11.49 -3.64
C TYR A 870 -12.70 -12.64 -4.61
N THR A 871 -13.21 -13.83 -4.31
CA THR A 871 -12.96 -15.02 -5.12
C THR A 871 -13.90 -15.12 -6.33
N HIS A 872 -15.12 -14.57 -6.24
CA HIS A 872 -16.17 -14.60 -7.27
C HIS A 872 -16.80 -13.21 -7.56
N PRO A 873 -16.03 -12.12 -7.73
CA PRO A 873 -16.56 -10.76 -7.84
C PRO A 873 -17.50 -10.52 -9.03
N GLY A 874 -17.43 -11.37 -10.07
CA GLY A 874 -18.27 -11.29 -11.27
C GLY A 874 -19.34 -12.36 -11.35
N SER A 875 -19.41 -13.30 -10.39
CA SER A 875 -20.43 -14.35 -10.39
C SER A 875 -21.74 -13.78 -9.91
N LYS A 876 -22.69 -13.65 -10.83
CA LYS A 876 -24.07 -13.29 -10.46
C LYS A 876 -24.77 -14.45 -9.78
N SER A 877 -24.60 -15.69 -10.25
CA SER A 877 -25.28 -16.84 -9.67
C SER A 877 -24.92 -17.05 -8.19
N VAL A 878 -23.64 -17.08 -7.85
CA VAL A 878 -23.21 -17.40 -6.48
C VAL A 878 -23.39 -16.20 -5.55
N LEU A 879 -22.97 -15.00 -5.98
CA LEU A 879 -23.03 -13.83 -5.10
C LEU A 879 -24.47 -13.34 -4.89
N ASP A 880 -25.31 -13.34 -5.93
CA ASP A 880 -26.71 -12.94 -5.81
C ASP A 880 -27.48 -13.94 -4.93
N ASP A 881 -27.17 -15.25 -5.04
CA ASP A 881 -27.77 -16.27 -4.17
C ASP A 881 -27.43 -16.08 -2.69
N VAL A 882 -26.18 -15.74 -2.38
CA VAL A 882 -25.76 -15.48 -0.99
C VAL A 882 -26.37 -14.18 -0.48
N LEU A 883 -26.43 -13.13 -1.31
CA LEU A 883 -27.12 -11.89 -0.96
C LEU A 883 -28.61 -12.13 -0.73
N ALA A 884 -29.28 -12.89 -1.58
CA ALA A 884 -30.68 -13.27 -1.41
C ALA A 884 -30.88 -14.06 -0.11
N THR A 885 -30.02 -15.03 0.19
CA THR A 885 -30.04 -15.80 1.44
C THR A 885 -29.88 -14.87 2.65
N LYS A 886 -28.95 -13.91 2.59
CA LYS A 886 -28.74 -12.90 3.62
C LYS A 886 -29.96 -12.00 3.82
N HIS A 887 -30.57 -11.52 2.74
CA HIS A 887 -31.75 -10.66 2.78
C HIS A 887 -32.93 -11.40 3.43
N VAL A 888 -33.26 -12.61 2.94
CA VAL A 888 -34.34 -13.42 3.51
C VAL A 888 -34.09 -13.73 5.00
N ALA A 889 -32.85 -14.04 5.37
CA ALA A 889 -32.51 -14.29 6.77
C ALA A 889 -32.64 -13.01 7.62
N ALA A 890 -32.25 -11.84 7.11
CA ALA A 890 -32.38 -10.57 7.82
C ALA A 890 -33.85 -10.19 8.03
N ASP A 891 -34.68 -10.32 6.98
CA ASP A 891 -36.12 -10.01 7.04
C ASP A 891 -36.86 -10.92 8.03
N LEU A 892 -36.52 -12.21 8.09
CA LEU A 892 -37.09 -13.15 9.05
C LEU A 892 -36.64 -12.88 10.49
N LEU A 893 -35.45 -12.31 10.69
CA LEU A 893 -34.92 -11.98 12.03
C LEU A 893 -35.44 -10.63 12.54
N HIS A 894 -35.71 -9.69 11.63
CA HIS A 894 -36.14 -8.32 11.89
C HIS A 894 -37.31 -7.92 10.96
N PRO A 895 -38.53 -8.44 11.18
CA PRO A 895 -39.67 -8.21 10.29
C PRO A 895 -40.23 -6.78 10.27
N ASP A 896 -39.80 -5.92 11.23
CA ASP A 896 -40.28 -4.54 11.42
C ASP A 896 -39.34 -3.46 10.84
N THR A 897 -38.25 -3.85 10.18
CA THR A 897 -37.29 -2.97 9.47
C THR A 897 -37.33 -3.24 7.98
#